data_AF-A0A0B7F9X4-F1
#
_entry.id   AF-A0A0B7F9X4-F1
#
_cell.length_a   1.000
_cell.length_b   1.000
_cell.length_c   1.000
_cell.angle_alpha   90.00
_cell.angle_beta   90.00
_cell.angle_gamma   90.00
#
_symmetry.space_group_name_H-M   'P 1'
#
loop_
_entity.id
_entity.type
_entity.pdbx_description
1 polymer ?
#
loop_
_entity_poly.entity_id
_entity_poly.type
_entity_poly.pdbx_seq_one_letter_code
_entity_poly.pdbx_strand_id
1 'polypeptide(L)'
;MPHRIRTGSPNSSSSSLDEPVKSLAHSQTHEYNLSHTVLSEREKSDYGVQHGDPPWNPYTDPYTPNDPHDVPDSIPLVAFSSSRANHDQSPSRVHVVPRLRPVGWLGRFEPVPVVRLLVHMILCFLSFPIIFLVSRAASGLSLFWTRLIVGGLCGGVGLTWVCHYSICRARVLKPPYGLRLYTNPSRPLVRYTFAYKKYVKQLSSRNRKAIKRHDDRTPWWLCILLFLVTAMVAASLVFALGRVVDISTVQQTQTGEYYEAVVAGDISNEEIARATDVLNDTLSKVAYTWTITPLSSAQHVPTDRYFYLNRTSKEGNVITTTMEAIHFAETFASQLDPVHPSGFGTYQNQSHIGGLGSSESTKSTGIDAGTGPTTKAVGQIVRWPRWGSRIGCQIIEDLERYLTPHSRPANMTYLFVPWKAVDKVFDYMGLDSPTAAHFRPVNYTGFMEGEDRPNVTASENEVALMSKWWDNGVTHSFDWFPVSRGEDGKGWVTIEIVMVRLNESYTPSNSSFQVYGELGNAENRTRIGFDAAICVEEVRGYIVDAYNSSAGSPVSLALQYSGTQLNTSEPSLGQDPSEYKVPKRILDPVSKPGLQYGISSANKFAVFNASHYNARNIMLKDNGRDWWFAPNPTVVAFGGGNSPTEYNKLNAENIAKVFANSDSQHLLPYLVGSQPVLAHVYADKTVAYTLIYTEWLAIILAVVLVNGIVVSVFVPRLPLGLSRRDIGVNSWLAAIEDDPSAQAANLSPMPGKQFGNGHRRVTRWESSDH
;
A
#
# COMPACT_ATOMS: atom_id res chain seq x y z
N MET A 1 -2.92 80.23 16.22
CA MET A 1 -2.07 81.45 16.25
C MET A 1 -0.73 81.12 15.58
N PRO A 2 -0.19 82.00 14.71
CA PRO A 2 0.88 81.64 13.76
C PRO A 2 2.30 82.13 14.13
N HIS A 3 3.30 81.53 13.46
CA HIS A 3 4.68 81.98 13.16
C HIS A 3 5.79 82.09 14.23
N ARG A 4 6.89 81.32 14.03
CA ARG A 4 8.33 81.75 14.00
C ARG A 4 9.24 80.58 13.56
N ILE A 5 9.85 80.59 12.37
CA ILE A 5 11.18 81.12 11.93
C ILE A 5 12.42 80.35 12.47
N ARG A 6 13.05 79.66 11.49
CA ARG A 6 14.44 79.20 11.25
C ARG A 6 15.63 79.83 12.00
N THR A 7 16.61 78.98 12.32
CA THR A 7 18.08 79.03 12.05
C THR A 7 18.64 77.63 12.38
N GLY A 8 19.67 76.99 11.81
CA GLY A 8 20.63 77.22 10.74
C GLY A 8 21.66 76.06 10.84
N SER A 9 21.99 75.39 9.73
CA SER A 9 23.09 74.39 9.64
C SER A 9 24.47 75.08 9.58
N PRO A 10 25.60 74.35 9.68
CA PRO A 10 26.21 73.80 8.45
C PRO A 10 27.04 72.49 8.57
N ASN A 11 27.10 71.77 7.42
CA ASN A 11 28.22 71.03 6.77
C ASN A 11 29.03 70.00 7.58
N SER A 12 29.49 68.84 7.09
CA SER A 12 29.82 68.26 5.76
C SER A 12 30.03 66.74 6.03
N SER A 13 30.06 65.76 5.12
CA SER A 13 30.66 65.65 3.79
C SER A 13 30.23 64.32 3.14
N SER A 14 30.19 64.36 1.82
CA SER A 14 29.94 63.33 0.81
C SER A 14 30.83 62.08 0.84
N SER A 15 30.26 60.92 0.46
CA SER A 15 30.87 60.04 -0.54
C SER A 15 29.79 59.25 -1.29
N SER A 16 29.63 59.58 -2.57
CA SER A 16 28.86 58.85 -3.58
C SER A 16 29.83 58.10 -4.50
N LEU A 17 29.45 56.89 -4.93
CA LEU A 17 29.77 56.23 -6.21
C LEU A 17 29.02 54.88 -6.16
N ASP A 18 27.80 54.84 -6.69
CA ASP A 18 27.43 54.45 -8.06
C ASP A 18 27.31 52.92 -8.24
N GLU A 19 26.07 52.42 -8.20
CA GLU A 19 25.66 51.12 -8.72
C GLU A 19 24.56 51.30 -9.78
N PRO A 20 24.57 50.52 -10.89
CA PRO A 20 23.64 50.70 -11.98
C PRO A 20 22.31 49.97 -11.77
N VAL A 21 21.24 50.63 -12.19
CA VAL A 21 19.86 50.14 -12.26
C VAL A 21 19.74 49.04 -13.32
N LYS A 22 19.22 47.88 -12.93
CA LYS A 22 18.56 46.94 -13.83
C LYS A 22 17.18 46.61 -13.29
N SER A 23 16.18 47.29 -13.84
CA SER A 23 14.76 46.99 -13.68
C SER A 23 14.40 45.75 -14.49
N LEU A 24 13.69 44.81 -13.87
CA LEU A 24 12.90 43.80 -14.56
C LEU A 24 11.62 43.57 -13.74
N ALA A 25 10.52 44.07 -14.29
CA ALA A 25 9.18 43.84 -13.78
C ALA A 25 8.72 42.43 -14.15
N HIS A 26 8.25 41.65 -13.18
CA HIS A 26 7.30 40.56 -13.42
C HIS A 26 6.24 40.58 -12.32
N SER A 27 5.16 41.28 -12.65
CA SER A 27 3.84 41.11 -12.04
C SER A 27 3.21 39.88 -12.66
N GLN A 28 3.03 38.81 -11.89
CA GLN A 28 2.03 37.78 -12.17
C GLN A 28 1.32 37.41 -10.86
N THR A 29 0.20 38.07 -10.63
CA THR A 29 -0.87 37.60 -9.75
C THR A 29 -1.53 36.39 -10.41
N HIS A 30 -1.28 35.19 -9.87
CA HIS A 30 -2.13 34.03 -10.14
C HIS A 30 -3.14 33.89 -9.00
N GLU A 31 -4.36 34.40 -9.24
CA GLU A 31 -5.56 33.97 -8.53
C GLU A 31 -5.79 32.48 -8.80
N TYR A 32 -5.78 31.66 -7.75
CA TYR A 32 -6.35 30.32 -7.81
C TYR A 32 -7.74 30.34 -7.20
N ASN A 33 -8.73 30.34 -8.10
CA ASN A 33 -10.14 30.09 -7.80
C ASN A 33 -10.33 28.59 -7.50
N LEU A 34 -10.41 28.23 -6.22
CA LEU A 34 -10.78 26.89 -5.77
C LEU A 34 -12.30 26.72 -5.86
N SER A 35 -12.77 26.25 -7.01
CA SER A 35 -14.14 25.79 -7.18
C SER A 35 -14.23 24.31 -6.83
N HIS A 36 -14.96 24.00 -5.76
CA HIS A 36 -15.39 22.66 -5.42
C HIS A 36 -16.28 22.11 -6.54
N THR A 37 -15.89 20.97 -7.13
CA THR A 37 -16.80 20.15 -7.94
C THR A 37 -16.83 18.73 -7.40
N VAL A 38 -18.01 18.39 -6.91
CA VAL A 38 -18.46 17.08 -6.48
C VAL A 38 -18.56 16.18 -7.71
N LEU A 39 -17.86 15.03 -7.70
CA LEU A 39 -18.03 13.98 -8.71
C LEU A 39 -18.96 12.91 -8.18
N SER A 40 -20.14 12.79 -8.81
CA SER A 40 -21.01 11.63 -8.70
C SER A 40 -20.67 10.59 -9.77
N GLU A 41 -20.88 9.32 -9.43
CA GLU A 41 -20.96 8.20 -10.36
C GLU A 41 -21.96 8.47 -11.50
N ARG A 42 -21.64 8.05 -12.74
CA ARG A 42 -22.28 6.93 -13.48
C ARG A 42 -22.01 7.01 -15.00
N GLU A 43 -21.83 5.83 -15.58
CA GLU A 43 -22.19 5.38 -16.95
C GLU A 43 -21.24 5.56 -18.17
N LYS A 44 -20.76 4.38 -18.63
CA LYS A 44 -20.59 3.84 -19.99
C LYS A 44 -20.62 4.82 -21.19
N SER A 45 -19.60 4.72 -22.07
CA SER A 45 -19.72 4.05 -23.39
C SER A 45 -18.48 4.27 -24.29
N ASP A 46 -17.95 3.17 -24.81
CA ASP A 46 -17.55 2.91 -26.22
C ASP A 46 -16.37 3.63 -26.93
N TYR A 47 -15.85 2.92 -27.94
CA TYR A 47 -14.68 3.14 -28.82
C TYR A 47 -13.31 2.74 -28.24
N GLY A 48 -12.43 2.01 -28.92
CA GLY A 48 -12.37 1.55 -30.30
C GLY A 48 -10.98 0.93 -30.55
N VAL A 49 -10.97 -0.16 -31.31
CA VAL A 49 -9.84 -1.04 -31.67
C VAL A 49 -8.74 -0.31 -32.47
N GLN A 50 -7.46 -0.65 -32.25
CA GLN A 50 -6.53 -0.94 -33.37
C GLN A 50 -5.33 -1.82 -32.98
N HIS A 51 -5.21 -2.93 -33.72
CA HIS A 51 -4.14 -3.91 -33.72
C HIS A 51 -2.88 -3.39 -34.42
N GLY A 52 -1.72 -3.88 -33.95
CA GLY A 52 -0.51 -4.04 -34.75
C GLY A 52 0.13 -5.37 -34.37
N ASP A 53 -0.11 -6.40 -35.18
CA ASP A 53 0.49 -7.73 -35.07
C ASP A 53 1.64 -7.90 -36.11
N PRO A 54 2.50 -8.92 -35.95
CA PRO A 54 3.94 -8.87 -36.24
C PRO A 54 4.34 -9.59 -37.53
N PRO A 55 5.65 -9.66 -37.89
CA PRO A 55 6.12 -10.60 -38.89
C PRO A 55 6.92 -11.77 -38.30
N TRP A 56 6.41 -12.97 -38.59
CA TRP A 56 7.11 -14.14 -39.16
C TRP A 56 8.36 -14.79 -38.51
N ASN A 57 8.14 -16.08 -38.21
CA ASN A 57 9.00 -17.30 -38.17
C ASN A 57 10.26 -17.29 -39.08
N PRO A 58 11.37 -18.06 -38.84
CA PRO A 58 11.38 -19.53 -39.10
C PRO A 58 12.49 -20.44 -38.45
N TYR A 59 12.35 -21.78 -38.64
CA TYR A 59 13.34 -22.90 -38.52
C TYR A 59 13.86 -23.28 -37.10
N THR A 60 14.10 -24.54 -36.69
CA THR A 60 14.64 -25.74 -37.38
C THR A 60 14.44 -27.01 -36.49
N ASP A 61 14.25 -28.17 -37.11
CA ASP A 61 14.59 -29.55 -36.65
C ASP A 61 16.14 -29.66 -36.40
N PRO A 62 16.81 -30.69 -35.79
CA PRO A 62 16.53 -32.14 -35.90
C PRO A 62 16.97 -33.09 -34.74
N TYR A 63 16.52 -34.36 -34.84
CA TYR A 63 17.16 -35.67 -34.50
C TYR A 63 18.33 -35.72 -33.47
N THR A 64 18.48 -36.71 -32.55
CA THR A 64 18.74 -38.17 -32.75
C THR A 64 19.01 -38.85 -31.35
N PRO A 65 19.33 -40.17 -31.20
CA PRO A 65 18.67 -41.08 -30.25
C PRO A 65 19.64 -41.84 -29.30
N ASN A 66 19.13 -42.81 -28.51
CA ASN A 66 19.61 -44.20 -28.42
C ASN A 66 19.18 -44.91 -27.11
N ASP A 67 18.30 -45.92 -27.27
CA ASP A 67 18.58 -47.34 -26.97
C ASP A 67 18.77 -47.82 -25.48
N PRO A 68 18.85 -49.14 -25.19
CA PRO A 68 17.71 -49.94 -24.72
C PRO A 68 18.03 -50.83 -23.48
N HIS A 69 17.07 -51.65 -23.01
CA HIS A 69 17.22 -53.10 -22.71
C HIS A 69 16.19 -53.65 -21.70
N ASP A 70 15.51 -54.70 -22.16
CA ASP A 70 15.35 -56.03 -21.53
C ASP A 70 14.41 -56.35 -20.34
N VAL A 71 13.50 -57.27 -20.70
CA VAL A 71 13.25 -58.60 -20.10
C VAL A 71 11.96 -58.78 -19.28
N PRO A 72 11.31 -59.96 -19.44
CA PRO A 72 9.88 -60.16 -19.32
C PRO A 72 9.52 -60.96 -18.05
N ASP A 73 8.23 -61.17 -17.79
CA ASP A 73 7.74 -62.47 -17.32
C ASP A 73 6.22 -62.53 -17.26
N SER A 74 5.73 -63.75 -17.10
CA SER A 74 4.48 -64.24 -17.65
C SER A 74 3.65 -65.01 -16.62
N ILE A 75 2.35 -65.17 -16.93
CA ILE A 75 1.37 -66.20 -16.45
C ILE A 75 0.98 -66.10 -14.93
N PRO A 76 -0.19 -66.59 -14.44
CA PRO A 76 -1.07 -67.59 -15.06
C PRO A 76 -2.60 -67.48 -14.95
N LEU A 77 -3.20 -68.37 -15.77
CA LEU A 77 -4.59 -68.79 -15.84
C LEU A 77 -5.09 -69.49 -14.57
N VAL A 78 -6.42 -69.41 -14.37
CA VAL A 78 -7.21 -70.42 -13.66
C VAL A 78 -8.31 -70.91 -14.60
N ALA A 79 -8.55 -72.22 -14.55
CA ALA A 79 -9.35 -73.00 -15.48
C ALA A 79 -10.52 -73.75 -14.78
N PHE A 80 -11.33 -74.38 -15.64
CA PHE A 80 -12.34 -75.44 -15.40
C PHE A 80 -13.75 -74.97 -14.98
N SER A 81 -14.86 -75.55 -15.42
CA SER A 81 -15.16 -76.75 -16.22
C SER A 81 -16.62 -76.59 -16.73
N SER A 82 -16.94 -76.88 -18.00
CA SER A 82 -17.37 -78.16 -18.59
C SER A 82 -18.89 -78.45 -18.53
N SER A 83 -19.52 -78.54 -19.71
CA SER A 83 -20.57 -79.54 -20.03
C SER A 83 -20.92 -79.53 -21.54
N ARG A 84 -20.20 -80.37 -22.29
CA ARG A 84 -20.68 -81.35 -23.28
C ARG A 84 -22.07 -81.15 -23.94
N ALA A 85 -22.09 -81.01 -25.28
CA ALA A 85 -22.50 -82.07 -26.24
C ALA A 85 -23.19 -81.53 -27.53
N ASN A 86 -22.55 -81.86 -28.65
CA ASN A 86 -23.11 -82.37 -29.91
C ASN A 86 -23.88 -81.49 -30.93
N HIS A 87 -23.33 -81.62 -32.15
CA HIS A 87 -23.92 -81.73 -33.49
C HIS A 87 -24.35 -80.48 -34.27
N ASP A 88 -23.64 -80.34 -35.40
CA ASP A 88 -24.13 -80.05 -36.75
C ASP A 88 -25.21 -78.99 -36.89
N GLN A 89 -24.81 -77.79 -37.33
CA GLN A 89 -25.68 -76.96 -38.15
C GLN A 89 -24.85 -76.06 -39.09
N SER A 90 -25.15 -76.21 -40.38
CA SER A 90 -24.80 -75.35 -41.50
C SER A 90 -24.90 -73.85 -41.18
N PRO A 91 -24.09 -72.98 -41.79
CA PRO A 91 -24.12 -71.55 -41.51
C PRO A 91 -25.47 -70.94 -41.91
N SER A 92 -26.21 -70.50 -40.90
CA SER A 92 -27.44 -69.72 -41.03
C SER A 92 -27.16 -68.44 -41.81
N ARG A 93 -27.87 -68.26 -42.93
CA ARG A 93 -27.99 -66.98 -43.61
C ARG A 93 -28.55 -65.95 -42.63
N VAL A 94 -27.69 -65.05 -42.16
CA VAL A 94 -28.13 -63.81 -41.50
C VAL A 94 -28.78 -62.95 -42.58
N HIS A 95 -30.11 -62.97 -42.63
CA HIS A 95 -30.88 -61.94 -43.31
C HIS A 95 -30.65 -60.62 -42.55
N VAL A 96 -29.71 -59.81 -43.05
CA VAL A 96 -29.62 -58.40 -42.66
C VAL A 96 -30.88 -57.72 -43.18
N VAL A 97 -31.86 -57.54 -42.30
CA VAL A 97 -33.02 -56.69 -42.58
C VAL A 97 -32.48 -55.29 -42.90
N PRO A 98 -32.67 -54.76 -44.11
CA PRO A 98 -32.30 -53.39 -44.39
C PRO A 98 -33.16 -52.50 -43.49
N ARG A 99 -32.55 -51.84 -42.49
CA ARG A 99 -33.23 -50.79 -41.72
C ARG A 99 -33.82 -49.81 -42.73
N LEU A 100 -35.13 -49.52 -42.59
CA LEU A 100 -35.82 -48.54 -43.42
C LEU A 100 -34.97 -47.28 -43.51
N ARG A 101 -34.60 -46.90 -44.74
CA ARG A 101 -33.91 -45.65 -44.99
C ARG A 101 -34.86 -44.53 -44.61
N PRO A 102 -34.50 -43.61 -43.69
CA PRO A 102 -35.26 -42.38 -43.57
C PRO A 102 -35.20 -41.68 -44.93
N VAL A 103 -36.35 -41.56 -45.59
CA VAL A 103 -36.50 -40.87 -46.86
C VAL A 103 -36.56 -39.38 -46.54
N GLY A 104 -35.59 -38.61 -47.02
CA GLY A 104 -35.48 -37.18 -46.73
C GLY A 104 -34.03 -36.71 -46.60
N TRP A 105 -33.84 -35.41 -46.41
CA TRP A 105 -32.51 -34.78 -46.33
C TRP A 105 -31.65 -35.32 -45.16
N LEU A 106 -32.26 -35.65 -44.02
CA LEU A 106 -31.59 -36.26 -42.86
C LEU A 106 -31.04 -37.67 -43.12
N GLY A 107 -31.56 -38.38 -44.14
CA GLY A 107 -31.04 -39.69 -44.54
C GLY A 107 -29.64 -39.65 -45.17
N ARG A 108 -29.14 -38.45 -45.51
CA ARG A 108 -27.80 -38.22 -46.08
C ARG A 108 -26.69 -38.19 -45.03
N PHE A 109 -27.04 -38.06 -43.75
CA PHE A 109 -26.09 -37.92 -42.64
C PHE A 109 -26.06 -39.17 -41.73
N GLU A 110 -24.95 -39.40 -41.04
CA GLU A 110 -24.84 -40.50 -40.07
C GLU A 110 -25.78 -40.31 -38.87
N PRO A 111 -26.27 -41.40 -38.26
CA PRO A 111 -27.06 -41.30 -37.03
C PRO A 111 -26.23 -40.63 -35.92
N VAL A 112 -26.82 -39.58 -35.33
CA VAL A 112 -26.20 -38.73 -34.30
C VAL A 112 -25.61 -39.60 -33.17
N PRO A 113 -24.34 -39.39 -32.79
CA PRO A 113 -23.72 -40.12 -31.69
C PRO A 113 -24.18 -39.53 -30.35
N VAL A 114 -25.41 -39.88 -29.93
CA VAL A 114 -26.10 -39.31 -28.76
C VAL A 114 -25.22 -39.27 -27.51
N VAL A 115 -24.49 -40.36 -27.20
CA VAL A 115 -23.61 -40.43 -26.03
C VAL A 115 -22.50 -39.37 -26.06
N ARG A 116 -21.87 -39.14 -27.21
CA ARG A 116 -20.79 -38.15 -27.34
C ARG A 116 -21.32 -36.73 -27.30
N LEU A 117 -22.45 -36.50 -27.96
CA LEU A 117 -23.14 -35.23 -27.90
C LEU A 117 -23.50 -34.89 -26.45
N LEU A 118 -24.02 -35.86 -25.70
CA LEU A 118 -24.35 -35.69 -24.28
C LEU A 118 -23.10 -35.36 -23.45
N VAL A 119 -21.98 -36.06 -23.67
CA VAL A 119 -20.68 -35.73 -23.03
C VAL A 119 -20.22 -34.31 -23.39
N HIS A 120 -20.33 -33.89 -24.66
CA HIS A 120 -20.00 -32.52 -25.08
C HIS A 120 -20.85 -31.48 -24.37
N MET A 121 -22.17 -31.68 -24.32
CA MET A 121 -23.10 -30.79 -23.63
C MET A 121 -22.73 -30.67 -22.13
N ILE A 122 -22.47 -31.81 -21.46
CA ILE A 122 -22.05 -31.82 -20.05
C ILE A 122 -20.74 -31.05 -19.87
N LEU A 123 -19.73 -31.29 -20.72
CA LEU A 123 -18.46 -30.58 -20.65
C LEU A 123 -18.65 -29.07 -20.82
N CYS A 124 -19.46 -28.62 -21.78
CA CYS A 124 -19.75 -27.19 -21.95
C CYS A 124 -20.47 -26.59 -20.74
N PHE A 125 -21.45 -27.28 -20.16
CA PHE A 125 -22.17 -26.79 -18.99
C PHE A 125 -21.29 -26.78 -17.72
N LEU A 126 -20.43 -27.77 -17.53
CA LEU A 126 -19.52 -27.84 -16.37
C LEU A 126 -18.35 -26.86 -16.48
N SER A 127 -17.89 -26.52 -17.69
CA SER A 127 -16.81 -25.55 -17.87
C SER A 127 -17.14 -24.18 -17.29
N PHE A 128 -18.39 -23.73 -17.32
CA PHE A 128 -18.78 -22.43 -16.77
C PHE A 128 -18.53 -22.32 -15.26
N PRO A 129 -19.15 -23.15 -14.38
CA PRO A 129 -18.95 -23.06 -12.95
C PRO A 129 -17.52 -23.40 -12.56
N ILE A 130 -16.83 -24.30 -13.27
CA ILE A 130 -15.43 -24.64 -13.00
C ILE A 130 -14.52 -23.42 -13.23
N ILE A 131 -14.62 -22.77 -14.40
CA ILE A 131 -13.83 -21.58 -14.71
C ILE A 131 -14.16 -20.46 -13.72
N PHE A 132 -15.44 -20.22 -13.47
CA PHE A 132 -15.87 -19.17 -12.56
C PHE A 132 -15.37 -19.36 -11.12
N LEU A 133 -15.59 -20.55 -10.54
CA LEU A 133 -15.26 -20.82 -9.14
C LEU A 133 -13.75 -20.86 -8.89
N VAL A 134 -12.99 -21.54 -9.77
CA VAL A 134 -11.54 -21.67 -9.60
C VAL A 134 -10.83 -20.35 -9.85
N SER A 135 -11.23 -19.58 -10.86
CA SER A 135 -10.66 -18.24 -11.07
C SER A 135 -10.97 -17.31 -9.90
N ARG A 136 -12.18 -17.38 -9.31
CA ARG A 136 -12.51 -16.62 -8.10
C ARG A 136 -11.71 -17.08 -6.87
N ALA A 137 -11.51 -18.38 -6.71
CA ALA A 137 -10.69 -18.93 -5.63
C ALA A 137 -9.19 -18.58 -5.78
N ALA A 138 -8.73 -18.31 -6.99
CA ALA A 138 -7.38 -17.83 -7.25
C ALA A 138 -7.18 -16.33 -6.94
N SER A 139 -8.26 -15.56 -6.73
CA SER A 139 -8.19 -14.14 -6.40
C SER A 139 -7.55 -13.93 -5.01
N GLY A 140 -6.67 -12.94 -4.89
CA GLY A 140 -5.95 -12.63 -3.65
C GLY A 140 -4.64 -13.41 -3.47
N LEU A 141 -4.30 -14.31 -4.39
CA LEU A 141 -3.00 -14.98 -4.43
C LEU A 141 -1.93 -14.08 -5.08
N SER A 142 -0.67 -14.51 -5.03
CA SER A 142 0.39 -13.83 -5.79
C SER A 142 0.12 -13.93 -7.29
N LEU A 143 0.67 -12.99 -8.06
CA LEU A 143 0.53 -12.97 -9.52
C LEU A 143 0.97 -14.30 -10.16
N PHE A 144 2.07 -14.88 -9.66
CA PHE A 144 2.58 -16.17 -10.13
C PHE A 144 1.54 -17.30 -9.94
N TRP A 145 1.03 -17.47 -8.72
CA TRP A 145 0.07 -18.54 -8.41
C TRP A 145 -1.26 -18.34 -9.14
N THR A 146 -1.71 -17.10 -9.25
CA THR A 146 -2.94 -16.75 -9.98
C THR A 146 -2.81 -17.11 -11.46
N ARG A 147 -1.70 -16.74 -12.12
CA ARG A 147 -1.43 -17.10 -13.51
C ARG A 147 -1.28 -18.60 -13.72
N LEU A 148 -0.64 -19.30 -12.78
CA LEU A 148 -0.46 -20.75 -12.85
C LEU A 148 -1.80 -21.49 -12.74
N ILE A 149 -2.65 -21.10 -11.77
CA ILE A 149 -3.96 -21.72 -11.56
C ILE A 149 -4.90 -21.42 -12.73
N VAL A 150 -5.05 -20.14 -13.09
CA VAL A 150 -5.95 -19.71 -14.18
C VAL A 150 -5.45 -20.24 -15.53
N GLY A 151 -4.14 -20.15 -15.81
CA GLY A 151 -3.54 -20.66 -17.04
C GLY A 151 -3.64 -22.17 -17.15
N GLY A 152 -3.37 -22.91 -16.06
CA GLY A 152 -3.55 -24.35 -16.00
C GLY A 152 -5.01 -24.77 -16.19
N LEU A 153 -5.95 -24.03 -15.63
CA LEU A 153 -7.38 -24.27 -15.77
C LEU A 153 -7.87 -24.04 -17.21
N CYS A 154 -7.62 -22.85 -17.78
CA CYS A 154 -8.02 -22.52 -19.14
C CYS A 154 -7.32 -23.42 -20.17
N GLY A 155 -6.05 -23.75 -19.93
CA GLY A 155 -5.29 -24.70 -20.74
C GLY A 155 -5.86 -26.12 -20.68
N GLY A 156 -6.20 -26.61 -19.48
CA GLY A 156 -6.82 -27.93 -19.28
C GLY A 156 -8.21 -28.04 -19.90
N VAL A 157 -9.07 -27.04 -19.69
CA VAL A 157 -10.40 -26.99 -20.33
C VAL A 157 -10.27 -26.88 -21.84
N GLY A 158 -9.35 -26.04 -22.33
CA GLY A 158 -9.11 -25.92 -23.77
C GLY A 158 -8.58 -27.21 -24.39
N LEU A 159 -7.62 -27.90 -23.75
CA LEU A 159 -7.08 -29.18 -24.22
C LEU A 159 -8.12 -30.29 -24.22
N THR A 160 -8.93 -30.42 -23.15
CA THR A 160 -10.00 -31.42 -23.10
C THR A 160 -10.99 -31.23 -24.25
N TRP A 161 -11.29 -29.97 -24.59
CA TRP A 161 -12.14 -29.66 -25.73
C TRP A 161 -11.45 -29.92 -27.07
N VAL A 162 -10.18 -29.52 -27.26
CA VAL A 162 -9.42 -29.82 -28.48
C VAL A 162 -9.31 -31.32 -28.70
N CYS A 163 -9.08 -32.12 -27.66
CA CYS A 163 -9.10 -33.58 -27.72
C CYS A 163 -10.49 -34.11 -28.11
N HIS A 164 -11.56 -33.59 -27.52
CA HIS A 164 -12.93 -33.98 -27.84
C HIS A 164 -13.28 -33.67 -29.31
N TYR A 165 -12.93 -32.46 -29.78
CA TYR A 165 -13.08 -32.04 -31.16
C TYR A 165 -12.19 -32.84 -32.11
N SER A 166 -10.97 -33.19 -31.72
CA SER A 166 -10.07 -34.01 -32.54
C SER A 166 -10.57 -35.44 -32.72
N ILE A 167 -11.17 -36.02 -31.69
CA ILE A 167 -11.86 -37.32 -31.76
C ILE A 167 -13.07 -37.25 -32.70
N CYS A 168 -13.76 -36.11 -32.73
CA CYS A 168 -14.85 -35.85 -33.70
C CYS A 168 -14.31 -35.61 -35.12
N ARG A 169 -13.19 -34.89 -35.24
CA ARG A 169 -12.49 -34.53 -36.49
C ARG A 169 -11.95 -35.74 -37.24
N ALA A 170 -11.32 -36.69 -36.53
CA ALA A 170 -10.82 -37.95 -37.07
C ALA A 170 -11.92 -38.78 -37.75
N ARG A 171 -13.20 -38.52 -37.44
CA ARG A 171 -14.34 -39.17 -38.11
C ARG A 171 -14.86 -38.43 -39.33
N VAL A 172 -14.60 -37.14 -39.50
CA VAL A 172 -15.01 -36.36 -40.69
C VAL A 172 -14.05 -36.60 -41.85
N LEU A 173 -12.76 -36.83 -41.58
CA LEU A 173 -11.72 -36.85 -42.61
C LEU A 173 -11.27 -38.23 -43.13
N LYS A 174 -11.97 -39.34 -42.82
CA LYS A 174 -11.58 -40.63 -43.42
C LYS A 174 -11.71 -40.56 -44.95
N PRO A 175 -10.62 -40.65 -45.72
CA PRO A 175 -10.71 -40.64 -47.17
C PRO A 175 -11.25 -41.99 -47.66
N PRO A 176 -12.02 -42.02 -48.76
CA PRO A 176 -12.47 -43.24 -49.42
C PRO A 176 -11.40 -43.78 -50.39
N TYR A 177 -10.10 -43.69 -50.07
CA TYR A 177 -9.09 -44.34 -50.90
C TYR A 177 -8.95 -45.79 -50.47
N GLY A 178 -9.40 -46.69 -51.35
CA GLY A 178 -9.16 -48.11 -51.22
C GLY A 178 -7.66 -48.36 -51.11
N LEU A 179 -7.21 -48.68 -49.90
CA LEU A 179 -5.86 -49.14 -49.62
C LEU A 179 -5.60 -50.39 -50.46
N ARG A 180 -4.81 -50.26 -51.53
CA ARG A 180 -4.25 -51.41 -52.25
C ARG A 180 -3.17 -52.02 -51.38
N LEU A 181 -3.58 -52.93 -50.50
CA LEU A 181 -2.68 -53.85 -49.80
C LEU A 181 -1.95 -54.72 -50.85
N TYR A 182 -0.65 -54.44 -51.07
CA TYR A 182 0.30 -55.38 -51.66
C TYR A 182 0.85 -56.26 -50.54
N THR A 183 0.27 -57.43 -50.33
CA THR A 183 0.77 -58.43 -49.39
C THR A 183 1.63 -59.46 -50.12
N ASN A 184 2.86 -59.65 -49.65
CA ASN A 184 3.82 -60.67 -50.09
C ASN A 184 3.30 -62.09 -49.74
N PRO A 185 3.40 -63.12 -50.60
CA PRO A 185 2.61 -64.35 -50.49
C PRO A 185 3.34 -65.50 -49.76
N SER A 186 3.62 -65.38 -48.46
CA SER A 186 4.32 -66.46 -47.72
C SER A 186 3.81 -66.79 -46.30
N ARG A 187 2.56 -66.45 -45.93
CA ARG A 187 1.99 -66.88 -44.63
C ARG A 187 0.60 -67.58 -44.73
N PRO A 188 0.31 -68.59 -43.89
CA PRO A 188 -0.89 -69.44 -43.97
C PRO A 188 -2.22 -68.76 -43.58
N LEU A 189 -2.18 -67.60 -42.89
CA LEU A 189 -3.36 -66.76 -42.60
C LEU A 189 -4.01 -66.15 -43.86
N VAL A 190 -3.34 -66.23 -45.01
CA VAL A 190 -3.78 -65.66 -46.29
C VAL A 190 -5.00 -66.38 -46.89
N ARG A 191 -5.31 -67.63 -46.50
CA ARG A 191 -6.49 -68.35 -47.01
C ARG A 191 -7.82 -67.79 -46.47
N TYR A 192 -7.86 -67.38 -45.20
CA TYR A 192 -9.03 -66.73 -44.61
C TYR A 192 -9.22 -65.31 -45.17
N THR A 193 -8.14 -64.56 -45.35
CA THR A 193 -8.21 -63.22 -45.94
C THR A 193 -8.54 -63.28 -47.43
N PHE A 194 -8.14 -64.31 -48.19
CA PHE A 194 -8.58 -64.50 -49.58
C PHE A 194 -10.05 -64.89 -49.71
N ALA A 195 -10.59 -65.71 -48.80
CA ALA A 195 -12.01 -66.03 -48.76
C ALA A 195 -12.84 -64.78 -48.41
N TYR A 196 -12.39 -63.99 -47.43
CA TYR A 196 -12.99 -62.71 -47.09
C TYR A 196 -12.86 -61.69 -48.23
N LYS A 197 -11.71 -61.63 -48.91
CA LYS A 197 -11.47 -60.76 -50.08
C LYS A 197 -12.33 -61.17 -51.27
N LYS A 198 -12.57 -62.46 -51.50
CA LYS A 198 -13.49 -62.96 -52.54
C LYS A 198 -14.95 -62.68 -52.17
N TYR A 199 -15.32 -62.84 -50.91
CA TYR A 199 -16.65 -62.49 -50.38
C TYR A 199 -16.95 -60.99 -50.47
N VAL A 200 -16.03 -60.14 -50.02
CA VAL A 200 -16.13 -58.67 -50.11
C VAL A 200 -16.07 -58.19 -51.57
N LYS A 201 -15.25 -58.81 -52.43
CA LYS A 201 -15.20 -58.50 -53.86
C LYS A 201 -16.47 -58.95 -54.59
N GLN A 202 -17.14 -60.01 -54.13
CA GLN A 202 -18.41 -60.51 -54.67
C GLN A 202 -19.63 -59.70 -54.16
N LEU A 203 -19.60 -59.21 -52.91
CA LEU A 203 -20.55 -58.20 -52.42
C LEU A 203 -20.35 -56.85 -53.11
N SER A 204 -19.10 -56.43 -53.32
CA SER A 204 -18.74 -55.20 -54.04
C SER A 204 -19.14 -55.28 -55.52
N SER A 205 -18.93 -56.42 -56.20
CA SER A 205 -19.27 -56.57 -57.61
C SER A 205 -20.78 -56.69 -57.86
N ARG A 206 -21.54 -57.28 -56.93
CA ARG A 206 -23.01 -57.28 -56.95
C ARG A 206 -23.58 -55.89 -56.73
N ASN A 207 -23.00 -55.10 -55.81
CA ASN A 207 -23.43 -53.72 -55.59
C ASN A 207 -23.00 -52.77 -56.72
N ARG A 208 -21.85 -53.00 -57.40
CA ARG A 208 -21.40 -52.16 -58.53
C ARG A 208 -22.38 -52.08 -59.70
N LYS A 209 -23.25 -53.07 -59.89
CA LYS A 209 -24.28 -53.03 -60.95
C LYS A 209 -25.54 -52.25 -60.56
N ALA A 210 -25.79 -52.03 -59.26
CA ALA A 210 -26.82 -51.09 -58.77
C ALA A 210 -26.30 -49.64 -58.65
N ILE A 211 -24.99 -49.42 -58.86
CA ILE A 211 -24.27 -48.15 -58.68
C ILE A 211 -23.85 -47.61 -60.05
N LYS A 212 -24.79 -47.47 -60.98
CA LYS A 212 -24.66 -46.55 -62.11
C LYS A 212 -25.88 -45.66 -62.06
N ARG A 213 -25.67 -44.37 -61.75
CA ARG A 213 -26.67 -43.28 -61.60
C ARG A 213 -27.23 -43.06 -60.19
N HIS A 214 -26.36 -42.88 -59.20
CA HIS A 214 -26.67 -41.89 -58.18
C HIS A 214 -25.55 -40.85 -58.18
N ASP A 215 -25.83 -39.71 -58.82
CA ASP A 215 -25.05 -38.49 -58.60
C ASP A 215 -25.06 -38.21 -57.10
N ASP A 216 -23.89 -38.23 -56.50
CA ASP A 216 -23.68 -37.84 -55.12
C ASP A 216 -23.83 -36.31 -55.06
N ARG A 217 -25.08 -35.83 -55.03
CA ARG A 217 -25.43 -34.39 -54.94
C ARG A 217 -25.13 -33.79 -53.57
N THR A 218 -24.30 -34.42 -52.75
CA THR A 218 -23.86 -33.85 -51.48
C THR A 218 -22.89 -32.70 -51.75
N PRO A 219 -23.17 -31.49 -51.24
CA PRO A 219 -22.29 -30.34 -51.41
C PRO A 219 -21.03 -30.53 -50.54
N TRP A 220 -20.04 -31.25 -51.07
CA TRP A 220 -18.78 -31.54 -50.38
C TRP A 220 -18.03 -30.28 -49.95
N TRP A 221 -18.18 -29.18 -50.70
CA TRP A 221 -17.63 -27.88 -50.34
C TRP A 221 -18.15 -27.36 -48.99
N LEU A 222 -19.43 -27.60 -48.65
CA LEU A 222 -19.99 -27.23 -47.33
C LEU A 222 -19.40 -28.06 -46.21
N CYS A 223 -19.15 -29.35 -46.44
CA CYS A 223 -18.53 -30.23 -45.44
C CYS A 223 -17.07 -29.84 -45.19
N ILE A 224 -16.34 -29.44 -46.23
CA ILE A 224 -14.98 -28.92 -46.13
C ILE A 224 -14.97 -27.59 -45.37
N LEU A 225 -15.90 -26.68 -45.67
CA LEU A 225 -16.01 -25.40 -44.97
C LEU A 225 -16.35 -25.59 -43.49
N LEU A 226 -17.32 -26.45 -43.18
CA LEU A 226 -17.69 -26.84 -41.81
C LEU A 226 -16.50 -27.39 -41.03
N PHE A 227 -15.69 -28.23 -41.68
CA PHE A 227 -14.48 -28.78 -41.10
C PHE A 227 -13.44 -27.70 -40.80
N LEU A 228 -13.19 -26.79 -41.74
CA LEU A 228 -12.24 -25.68 -41.57
C LEU A 228 -12.67 -24.77 -40.40
N VAL A 229 -13.96 -24.42 -40.33
CA VAL A 229 -14.53 -23.64 -39.23
C VAL A 229 -14.33 -24.36 -37.89
N THR A 230 -14.62 -25.67 -37.84
CA THR A 230 -14.44 -26.46 -36.61
C THR A 230 -12.97 -26.50 -36.17
N ALA A 231 -12.05 -26.65 -37.12
CA ALA A 231 -10.61 -26.64 -36.84
C ALA A 231 -10.13 -25.28 -36.33
N MET A 232 -10.63 -24.18 -36.91
CA MET A 232 -10.31 -22.83 -36.45
C MET A 232 -10.86 -22.58 -35.03
N VAL A 233 -12.13 -22.94 -34.77
CA VAL A 233 -12.74 -22.79 -33.44
C VAL A 233 -11.99 -23.61 -32.39
N ALA A 234 -11.58 -24.84 -32.71
CA ALA A 234 -10.80 -25.66 -31.78
C ALA A 234 -9.42 -25.05 -31.51
N ALA A 235 -8.75 -24.52 -32.53
CA ALA A 235 -7.42 -23.91 -32.39
C ALA A 235 -7.45 -22.58 -31.62
N SER A 236 -8.48 -21.75 -31.80
CA SER A 236 -8.59 -20.44 -31.13
C SER A 236 -9.09 -20.53 -29.69
N LEU A 237 -9.58 -21.69 -29.26
CA LEU A 237 -10.32 -21.85 -28.02
C LEU A 237 -9.49 -21.59 -26.77
N VAL A 238 -8.27 -22.15 -26.71
CA VAL A 238 -7.35 -21.98 -25.58
C VAL A 238 -7.02 -20.50 -25.42
N PHE A 239 -6.80 -19.80 -26.54
CA PHE A 239 -6.53 -18.36 -26.54
C PHE A 239 -7.75 -17.54 -26.09
N ALA A 240 -8.94 -17.86 -26.61
CA ALA A 240 -10.17 -17.19 -26.23
C ALA A 240 -10.46 -17.33 -24.73
N LEU A 241 -10.33 -18.55 -24.19
CA LEU A 241 -10.49 -18.79 -22.74
C LEU A 241 -9.43 -18.07 -21.90
N GLY A 242 -8.19 -17.97 -22.40
CA GLY A 242 -7.13 -17.20 -21.75
C GLY A 242 -7.40 -15.70 -21.69
N ARG A 243 -8.15 -15.14 -22.65
CA ARG A 243 -8.52 -13.71 -22.72
C ARG A 243 -9.79 -13.34 -21.95
N VAL A 244 -10.58 -14.34 -21.52
CA VAL A 244 -11.81 -14.13 -20.73
C VAL A 244 -11.53 -13.77 -19.27
N VAL A 245 -10.38 -14.21 -18.75
CA VAL A 245 -9.97 -13.93 -17.39
C VAL A 245 -8.94 -12.81 -17.42
N ASP A 246 -9.34 -11.65 -16.91
CA ASP A 246 -8.44 -10.53 -16.68
C ASP A 246 -7.78 -10.69 -15.30
N ILE A 247 -6.48 -10.46 -15.24
CA ILE A 247 -5.69 -10.55 -14.01
C ILE A 247 -5.07 -9.19 -13.78
N SER A 248 -5.67 -8.44 -12.85
CA SER A 248 -5.14 -7.17 -12.40
C SER A 248 -4.29 -7.37 -11.14
N THR A 249 -3.28 -6.54 -10.94
CA THR A 249 -2.48 -6.54 -9.70
C THR A 249 -2.76 -5.29 -8.91
N VAL A 250 -2.93 -5.43 -7.60
CA VAL A 250 -3.09 -4.32 -6.67
C VAL A 250 -2.04 -4.47 -5.57
N GLN A 251 -1.41 -3.36 -5.21
CA GLN A 251 -0.57 -3.30 -4.01
C GLN A 251 -1.48 -3.17 -2.81
N GLN A 252 -1.36 -4.11 -1.88
CA GLN A 252 -2.14 -4.14 -0.65
C GLN A 252 -1.20 -4.02 0.53
N THR A 253 -1.50 -3.08 1.42
CA THR A 253 -0.83 -2.93 2.70
C THR A 253 -1.08 -4.17 3.55
N GLN A 254 -0.06 -4.58 4.30
CA GLN A 254 -0.11 -5.75 5.16
C GLN A 254 0.62 -5.48 6.47
N THR A 255 0.22 -6.16 7.54
CA THR A 255 0.82 -6.05 8.88
C THR A 255 1.19 -7.40 9.47
N GLY A 256 1.11 -8.47 8.67
CA GLY A 256 1.31 -9.84 9.11
C GLY A 256 2.76 -10.30 9.09
N GLU A 257 3.59 -9.71 8.23
CA GLU A 257 5.00 -10.05 8.11
C GLU A 257 5.88 -8.79 8.10
N TYR A 258 6.97 -8.80 8.85
CA TYR A 258 7.87 -7.65 8.96
C TYR A 258 9.34 -8.03 8.88
N TYR A 259 10.17 -7.04 8.59
CA TYR A 259 11.60 -7.08 8.84
C TYR A 259 12.03 -5.88 9.67
N GLU A 260 13.17 -6.01 10.33
CA GLU A 260 13.72 -4.94 11.15
C GLU A 260 14.53 -3.97 10.28
N ALA A 261 14.37 -2.68 10.52
CA ALA A 261 15.14 -1.63 9.87
C ALA A 261 15.54 -0.56 10.89
N VAL A 262 16.33 0.41 10.45
CA VAL A 262 16.80 1.51 11.28
C VAL A 262 16.21 2.82 10.78
N VAL A 263 15.75 3.65 11.71
CA VAL A 263 15.23 4.99 11.46
C VAL A 263 15.89 5.98 12.42
N ALA A 264 15.90 7.26 12.07
CA ALA A 264 16.24 8.32 13.02
C ALA A 264 15.10 8.46 14.03
N GLY A 265 15.41 8.39 15.32
CA GLY A 265 14.39 8.45 16.36
C GLY A 265 14.87 9.15 17.61
N ASP A 266 16.05 8.79 18.09
CA ASP A 266 16.57 9.27 19.37
C ASP A 266 17.64 10.36 19.18
N ILE A 267 18.21 10.86 20.28
CA ILE A 267 19.18 11.97 20.27
C ILE A 267 20.50 11.51 20.87
N SER A 268 21.59 11.77 20.16
CA SER A 268 22.97 11.47 20.55
C SER A 268 23.51 12.47 21.59
N ASN A 269 24.59 12.12 22.28
CA ASN A 269 25.20 12.99 23.29
C ASN A 269 25.77 14.28 22.68
N GLU A 270 26.30 14.20 21.47
CA GLU A 270 26.83 15.32 20.71
C GLU A 270 25.71 16.31 20.33
N GLU A 271 24.52 15.80 20.04
CA GLU A 271 23.32 16.60 19.77
C GLU A 271 22.77 17.26 21.03
N ILE A 272 22.79 16.57 22.17
CA ILE A 272 22.41 17.15 23.47
C ILE A 272 23.32 18.33 23.83
N ALA A 273 24.63 18.20 23.61
CA ALA A 273 25.58 19.30 23.80
C ALA A 273 25.24 20.50 22.92
N ARG A 274 25.01 20.29 21.62
CA ARG A 274 24.61 21.36 20.69
C ARG A 274 23.29 22.02 21.08
N ALA A 275 22.29 21.24 21.49
CA ALA A 275 21.02 21.78 21.95
C ALA A 275 21.19 22.67 23.18
N THR A 276 22.10 22.28 24.09
CA THR A 276 22.45 23.05 25.28
C THR A 276 23.13 24.37 24.91
N ASP A 277 24.05 24.36 23.96
CA ASP A 277 24.71 25.57 23.45
C ASP A 277 23.69 26.52 22.81
N VAL A 278 22.83 26.01 21.91
CA VAL A 278 21.77 26.79 21.26
C VAL A 278 20.81 27.38 22.28
N LEU A 279 20.40 26.61 23.29
CA LEU A 279 19.54 27.08 24.37
C LEU A 279 20.16 28.26 25.13
N ASN A 280 21.39 28.10 25.61
CA ASN A 280 22.06 29.11 26.43
C ASN A 280 22.45 30.35 25.62
N ASP A 281 22.91 30.16 24.39
CA ASP A 281 23.44 31.26 23.59
C ASP A 281 22.38 32.04 22.84
N THR A 282 21.27 31.41 22.48
CA THR A 282 20.24 32.00 21.63
C THR A 282 18.83 31.96 22.22
N LEU A 283 18.25 30.77 22.45
CA LEU A 283 16.82 30.62 22.69
C LEU A 283 16.34 31.15 24.05
N SER A 284 17.18 31.06 25.08
CA SER A 284 16.86 31.55 26.42
C SER A 284 17.00 33.08 26.56
N LYS A 285 17.62 33.75 25.59
CA LYS A 285 17.85 35.20 25.63
C LYS A 285 16.70 35.93 24.96
N VAL A 286 15.90 36.62 25.77
CA VAL A 286 14.78 37.47 25.32
C VAL A 286 15.20 38.49 24.24
N ALA A 287 16.44 38.98 24.29
CA ALA A 287 16.98 39.91 23.31
C ALA A 287 17.00 39.36 21.87
N TYR A 288 17.09 38.03 21.71
CA TYR A 288 17.16 37.38 20.41
C TYR A 288 15.82 36.80 19.93
N THR A 289 14.79 36.74 20.78
CA THR A 289 13.46 36.18 20.42
C THR A 289 12.93 36.72 19.08
N TRP A 290 13.18 37.99 18.78
CA TRP A 290 12.72 38.68 17.56
C TRP A 290 13.60 38.46 16.32
N THR A 291 14.87 38.12 16.51
CA THR A 291 15.86 37.94 15.43
C THR A 291 16.13 36.49 15.11
N ILE A 292 15.75 35.58 16.02
CA ILE A 292 15.80 34.14 15.78
C ILE A 292 14.85 33.86 14.63
N THR A 293 15.34 33.47 13.46
CA THR A 293 14.49 32.72 12.53
C THR A 293 14.05 31.45 13.25
N PRO A 294 12.80 30.96 13.10
CA PRO A 294 12.52 29.59 13.55
C PRO A 294 13.68 28.72 13.10
N LEU A 295 14.15 27.84 13.98
CA LEU A 295 15.28 26.97 13.65
C LEU A 295 15.03 26.28 12.30
N SER A 296 13.75 26.15 11.91
CA SER A 296 13.25 25.78 10.60
C SER A 296 12.64 26.89 9.73
N SER A 297 12.92 26.87 8.43
CA SER A 297 12.18 27.70 7.47
C SER A 297 10.77 27.13 7.29
N ALA A 298 9.75 28.00 7.23
CA ALA A 298 8.33 27.63 7.21
C ALA A 298 7.95 26.59 6.14
N GLN A 299 8.75 26.42 5.08
CA GLN A 299 8.54 25.42 4.02
C GLN A 299 8.95 23.98 4.41
N HIS A 300 9.71 23.80 5.49
CA HIS A 300 10.30 22.51 5.88
C HIS A 300 9.76 21.97 7.21
N VAL A 301 8.77 22.64 7.81
CA VAL A 301 8.25 22.27 9.12
C VAL A 301 7.18 21.18 8.98
N PRO A 302 7.25 20.07 9.73
CA PRO A 302 6.24 19.02 9.67
C PRO A 302 4.85 19.55 10.03
N THR A 303 3.83 19.07 9.34
CA THR A 303 2.44 19.39 9.70
C THR A 303 2.01 18.62 10.94
N ASP A 304 1.08 19.19 11.71
CA ASP A 304 0.42 18.49 12.81
C ASP A 304 -0.36 17.27 12.29
N ARG A 305 -0.18 16.14 12.97
CA ARG A 305 -1.01 14.94 12.86
C ARG A 305 -1.47 14.52 14.23
N TYR A 306 -2.77 14.34 14.38
CA TYR A 306 -3.34 13.90 15.65
C TYR A 306 -4.14 12.61 15.51
N PHE A 307 -4.16 11.84 16.60
CA PHE A 307 -5.00 10.66 16.77
C PHE A 307 -5.85 10.83 18.02
N TYR A 308 -7.10 10.36 17.98
CA TYR A 308 -7.97 10.36 19.14
C TYR A 308 -7.80 9.08 19.95
N LEU A 309 -7.62 9.22 21.25
CA LEU A 309 -7.56 8.14 22.22
C LEU A 309 -8.74 8.28 23.19
N ASN A 310 -9.53 7.22 23.32
CA ASN A 310 -10.58 7.17 24.34
C ASN A 310 -9.98 6.66 25.65
N ARG A 311 -9.90 7.53 26.65
CA ARG A 311 -9.55 7.15 28.03
C ARG A 311 -10.83 6.84 28.79
N THR A 312 -10.92 5.62 29.32
CA THR A 312 -12.00 5.24 30.23
C THR A 312 -11.48 5.31 31.65
N SER A 313 -12.02 6.23 32.45
CA SER A 313 -11.77 6.28 33.88
C SER A 313 -12.98 5.71 34.61
N LYS A 314 -12.71 4.85 35.61
CA LYS A 314 -13.75 4.29 36.47
C LYS A 314 -13.58 4.88 37.86
N GLU A 315 -14.47 5.77 38.24
CA GLU A 315 -14.53 6.32 39.59
C GLU A 315 -15.77 5.75 40.29
N GLY A 316 -15.55 4.76 41.17
CA GLY A 316 -16.61 3.99 41.79
C GLY A 316 -17.47 3.23 40.76
N ASN A 317 -18.74 3.62 40.63
CA ASN A 317 -19.70 3.04 39.69
C ASN A 317 -19.88 3.87 38.40
N VAL A 318 -19.21 5.03 38.29
CA VAL A 318 -19.31 5.91 37.11
C VAL A 318 -18.15 5.59 36.17
N ILE A 319 -18.49 5.30 34.91
CA ILE A 319 -17.52 5.13 33.83
C ILE A 319 -17.56 6.41 33.01
N THR A 320 -16.50 7.21 33.11
CA THR A 320 -16.34 8.43 32.31
C THR A 320 -15.39 8.11 31.16
N THR A 321 -15.84 8.34 29.93
CA THR A 321 -14.99 8.21 28.74
C THR A 321 -14.63 9.59 28.24
N THR A 322 -13.36 9.96 28.33
CA THR A 322 -12.83 11.21 27.78
C THR A 322 -12.09 10.92 26.47
N MET A 323 -12.39 11.70 25.43
CA MET A 323 -11.68 11.62 24.16
C MET A 323 -10.51 12.62 24.19
N GLU A 324 -9.30 12.11 24.03
CA GLU A 324 -8.06 12.89 24.08
C GLU A 324 -7.43 12.92 22.70
N ALA A 325 -6.92 14.08 22.28
CA ALA A 325 -6.13 14.20 21.06
C ALA A 325 -4.64 14.10 21.40
N ILE A 326 -3.93 13.20 20.72
CA ILE A 326 -2.48 13.05 20.81
C ILE A 326 -1.88 13.56 19.50
N HIS A 327 -1.04 14.58 19.60
CA HIS A 327 -0.45 15.28 18.47
C HIS A 327 0.98 14.81 18.19
N PHE A 328 1.33 14.75 16.92
CA PHE A 328 2.60 14.27 16.39
C PHE A 328 3.09 15.21 15.29
N ALA A 329 4.40 15.43 15.25
CA ALA A 329 5.07 15.97 14.07
C ALA A 329 5.03 14.94 12.93
N GLU A 330 4.55 15.30 11.74
CA GLU A 330 4.57 14.40 10.57
C GLU A 330 5.98 13.84 10.26
N THR A 331 6.04 12.62 9.73
CA THR A 331 7.32 11.98 9.38
C THR A 331 7.93 12.62 8.14
N PHE A 332 9.22 12.95 8.20
CA PHE A 332 9.99 13.47 7.07
C PHE A 332 10.86 12.39 6.43
N ALA A 333 11.16 12.55 5.14
CA ALA A 333 11.84 11.51 4.35
C ALA A 333 13.25 11.18 4.86
N SER A 334 14.01 12.17 5.32
CA SER A 334 15.37 11.98 5.89
C SER A 334 15.37 11.17 7.19
N GLN A 335 14.24 11.10 7.91
CA GLN A 335 14.09 10.24 9.08
C GLN A 335 14.16 8.75 8.71
N LEU A 336 13.66 8.43 7.52
CA LEU A 336 13.52 7.07 7.00
C LEU A 336 14.64 6.71 6.00
N ASP A 337 15.68 7.55 5.87
CA ASP A 337 16.83 7.26 5.01
C ASP A 337 17.60 6.06 5.60
N PRO A 338 17.75 4.95 4.84
CA PRO A 338 18.44 3.75 5.33
C PRO A 338 19.96 3.92 5.48
N VAL A 339 20.55 4.94 4.84
CA VAL A 339 21.99 5.20 4.82
C VAL A 339 22.38 6.24 5.87
N HIS A 340 21.71 7.39 5.85
CA HIS A 340 22.02 8.52 6.75
C HIS A 340 20.74 9.06 7.41
N PRO A 341 20.14 8.32 8.35
CA PRO A 341 18.97 8.77 9.06
C PRO A 341 19.29 10.04 9.87
N SER A 342 18.47 11.08 9.70
CA SER A 342 18.68 12.37 10.36
C SER A 342 17.35 13.04 10.70
N GLY A 343 17.34 13.90 11.73
CA GLY A 343 16.17 14.65 12.18
C GLY A 343 16.51 16.08 12.63
N PHE A 344 15.48 16.87 12.93
CA PHE A 344 15.62 18.29 13.31
C PHE A 344 16.35 18.49 14.64
N GLY A 345 16.32 17.48 15.52
CA GLY A 345 17.06 17.44 16.79
C GLY A 345 18.58 17.39 16.63
N THR A 346 19.10 17.35 15.39
CA THR A 346 20.52 17.57 15.13
C THR A 346 20.98 19.00 15.41
N TYR A 347 20.05 19.97 15.39
CA TYR A 347 20.29 21.42 15.44
C TYR A 347 21.29 21.91 14.37
N GLN A 348 21.33 21.24 13.21
CA GLN A 348 22.18 21.59 12.07
C GLN A 348 21.37 22.29 10.96
N ASN A 349 22.08 22.89 9.99
CA ASN A 349 21.46 23.65 8.91
C ASN A 349 20.48 22.80 8.08
N GLN A 350 19.24 23.28 7.96
CA GLN A 350 18.08 22.46 7.64
C GLN A 350 17.82 22.18 6.16
N SER A 351 18.60 22.80 5.27
CA SER A 351 18.56 22.50 3.83
C SER A 351 18.79 21.01 3.53
N HIS A 352 19.35 20.25 4.47
CA HIS A 352 19.61 18.81 4.37
C HIS A 352 18.52 17.91 4.99
N ILE A 353 17.60 18.45 5.80
CA ILE A 353 16.66 17.64 6.60
C ILE A 353 15.26 17.60 5.94
N GLY A 354 14.80 18.72 5.38
CA GLY A 354 13.42 18.89 4.89
C GLY A 354 13.11 18.37 3.47
N GLY A 355 13.99 17.57 2.86
CA GLY A 355 13.63 16.74 1.70
C GLY A 355 13.37 17.43 0.35
N LEU A 356 13.48 18.76 0.21
CA LEU A 356 13.53 19.41 -1.12
C LEU A 356 14.96 19.61 -1.66
N GLY A 357 15.99 19.37 -0.84
CA GLY A 357 17.39 19.45 -1.23
C GLY A 357 17.98 18.09 -1.57
N SER A 358 18.23 17.87 -2.86
CA SER A 358 19.04 16.78 -3.45
C SER A 358 18.34 15.44 -3.74
N SER A 359 17.81 15.35 -4.96
CA SER A 359 17.79 14.11 -5.74
C SER A 359 19.20 13.56 -6.07
N GLU A 360 20.22 13.79 -5.21
CA GLU A 360 21.59 13.28 -5.42
C GLU A 360 21.86 11.98 -4.66
N SER A 361 21.05 11.59 -3.68
CA SER A 361 21.17 10.27 -3.02
C SER A 361 20.88 9.09 -3.98
N THR A 362 20.27 9.35 -5.15
CA THR A 362 20.14 8.32 -6.21
C THR A 362 21.41 8.04 -7.03
N LYS A 363 22.56 8.65 -6.70
CA LYS A 363 23.84 8.46 -7.41
C LYS A 363 25.01 7.94 -6.56
N SER A 364 24.79 7.30 -5.41
CA SER A 364 25.84 6.46 -4.82
C SER A 364 25.84 5.06 -5.46
N THR A 365 26.30 4.98 -6.71
CA THR A 365 26.97 3.77 -7.21
C THR A 365 28.32 3.67 -6.51
N GLY A 366 28.29 3.23 -5.25
CA GLY A 366 29.47 2.98 -4.42
C GLY A 366 29.36 1.58 -3.85
N ILE A 367 30.41 0.79 -4.02
CA ILE A 367 30.49 -0.66 -3.86
C ILE A 367 30.39 -1.13 -2.37
N ASP A 368 30.13 -0.22 -1.44
CA ASP A 368 30.13 -0.49 0.01
C ASP A 368 28.73 -0.44 0.67
N ALA A 369 27.65 -0.64 -0.11
CA ALA A 369 26.32 -0.83 0.46
C ALA A 369 26.25 -2.21 1.15
N GLY A 370 26.46 -2.20 2.47
CA GLY A 370 26.21 -3.36 3.33
C GLY A 370 24.86 -3.99 3.03
N THR A 371 24.83 -5.31 3.04
CA THR A 371 23.74 -6.23 2.71
C THR A 371 22.41 -5.86 3.40
N GLY A 372 21.67 -4.97 2.77
CA GLY A 372 20.26 -4.68 3.01
C GLY A 372 19.61 -4.30 1.67
N PRO A 373 18.35 -4.68 1.41
CA PRO A 373 17.72 -4.45 0.12
C PRO A 373 17.62 -2.93 -0.15
N THR A 374 18.36 -2.47 -1.16
CA THR A 374 18.27 -1.11 -1.73
C THR A 374 17.01 -1.00 -2.59
N THR A 375 15.84 -1.18 -1.99
CA THR A 375 14.55 -1.01 -2.67
C THR A 375 14.18 0.47 -2.70
N LYS A 376 14.42 1.12 -3.84
CA LYS A 376 13.71 2.35 -4.23
C LYS A 376 12.21 2.11 -4.02
N ALA A 377 11.60 2.88 -3.13
CA ALA A 377 10.35 2.55 -2.43
C ALA A 377 9.24 1.98 -3.33
N VAL A 378 8.89 0.71 -3.08
CA VAL A 378 7.54 0.18 -3.29
C VAL A 378 6.88 0.27 -1.90
N GLY A 379 5.62 0.69 -1.83
CA GLY A 379 4.96 1.10 -0.57
C GLY A 379 5.23 0.18 0.63
N GLN A 380 5.45 0.78 1.80
CA GLN A 380 5.70 0.05 3.03
C GLN A 380 5.21 0.83 4.25
N ILE A 381 4.74 0.11 5.26
CA ILE A 381 4.43 0.68 6.57
C ILE A 381 5.68 0.55 7.44
N VAL A 382 6.12 1.64 8.04
CA VAL A 382 7.20 1.67 9.02
C VAL A 382 6.56 1.93 10.38
N ARG A 383 6.89 1.11 11.38
CA ARG A 383 6.37 1.17 12.75
C ARG A 383 7.53 1.35 13.73
N TRP A 384 7.51 2.43 14.50
CA TRP A 384 8.56 2.75 15.47
C TRP A 384 8.05 3.71 16.55
N PRO A 385 8.78 3.85 17.68
CA PRO A 385 8.43 4.81 18.72
C PRO A 385 8.69 6.25 18.29
N ARG A 386 7.72 7.13 18.59
CA ARG A 386 7.77 8.57 18.33
C ARG A 386 7.24 9.35 19.53
N TRP A 387 7.74 10.57 19.70
CA TRP A 387 7.23 11.51 20.69
C TRP A 387 5.89 12.09 20.24
N GLY A 388 4.87 11.97 21.09
CA GLY A 388 3.57 12.63 20.92
C GLY A 388 3.27 13.53 22.11
N SER A 389 2.64 14.67 21.85
CA SER A 389 2.22 15.64 22.86
C SER A 389 0.71 15.53 23.10
N ARG A 390 0.31 15.60 24.37
CA ARG A 390 -1.08 15.83 24.78
C ARG A 390 -1.12 17.10 25.63
N ILE A 391 -2.12 17.94 25.39
CA ILE A 391 -2.24 19.23 26.06
C ILE A 391 -3.66 19.39 26.58
N GLY A 392 -3.77 19.66 27.88
CA GLY A 392 -5.03 19.99 28.54
C GLY A 392 -4.94 21.35 29.17
N CYS A 393 -5.91 22.22 28.90
CA CYS A 393 -5.94 23.57 29.44
C CYS A 393 -7.21 23.80 30.26
N GLN A 394 -7.12 24.70 31.25
CA GLN A 394 -8.22 25.20 32.05
C GLN A 394 -8.05 26.70 32.27
N ILE A 395 -9.16 27.43 32.29
CA ILE A 395 -9.17 28.85 32.66
C ILE A 395 -9.06 28.95 34.19
N ILE A 396 -8.30 29.92 34.68
CA ILE A 396 -8.15 30.14 36.13
C ILE A 396 -9.42 30.83 36.65
N GLU A 397 -10.20 30.11 37.45
CA GLU A 397 -11.43 30.67 38.06
C GLU A 397 -11.11 31.78 39.09
N ASP A 398 -12.02 32.75 39.24
CA ASP A 398 -11.92 33.86 40.19
C ASP A 398 -10.63 34.68 40.08
N LEU A 399 -10.19 34.98 38.86
CA LEU A 399 -8.89 35.62 38.59
C LEU A 399 -8.67 36.93 39.37
N GLU A 400 -9.72 37.69 39.72
CA GLU A 400 -9.64 38.91 40.56
C GLU A 400 -8.97 38.65 41.92
N ARG A 401 -9.12 37.45 42.48
CA ARG A 401 -8.50 37.04 43.75
C ARG A 401 -7.02 36.72 43.61
N TYR A 402 -6.56 36.44 42.40
CA TYR A 402 -5.26 35.81 42.11
C TYR A 402 -4.37 36.66 41.19
N LEU A 403 -4.84 37.81 40.73
CA LEU A 403 -4.12 38.68 39.80
C LEU A 403 -3.92 40.07 40.41
N THR A 404 -2.69 40.57 40.35
CA THR A 404 -2.40 42.00 40.45
C THR A 404 -2.18 42.54 39.03
N PRO A 405 -3.18 43.20 38.41
CA PRO A 405 -3.12 43.56 36.98
C PRO A 405 -2.02 44.57 36.65
N HIS A 406 -1.71 45.47 37.58
CA HIS A 406 -0.66 46.45 37.40
C HIS A 406 -0.12 46.91 38.76
N SER A 407 1.19 46.77 38.97
CA SER A 407 1.88 47.34 40.11
C SER A 407 2.60 48.63 39.72
N ARG A 408 2.26 49.74 40.39
CA ARG A 408 2.81 51.07 40.08
C ARG A 408 4.32 51.22 40.35
N PRO A 409 4.89 50.70 41.45
CA PRO A 409 6.31 50.88 41.73
C PRO A 409 7.22 50.17 40.71
N ALA A 410 6.93 48.92 40.34
CA ALA A 410 7.77 48.16 39.41
C ALA A 410 7.23 48.05 37.97
N ASN A 411 6.02 48.51 37.67
CA ASN A 411 5.36 48.36 36.36
C ASN A 411 5.25 46.89 35.91
N MET A 412 4.67 46.06 36.78
CA MET A 412 4.58 44.61 36.64
C MET A 412 3.14 44.11 36.81
N THR A 413 2.78 43.06 36.05
CA THR A 413 1.63 42.20 36.31
C THR A 413 2.10 40.97 37.11
N TYR A 414 1.37 40.59 38.17
CA TYR A 414 1.63 39.38 38.96
C TYR A 414 0.44 38.44 38.98
N LEU A 415 0.66 37.16 38.67
CA LEU A 415 -0.33 36.10 38.74
C LEU A 415 0.06 35.05 39.78
N PHE A 416 -0.89 34.67 40.62
CA PHE A 416 -0.75 33.65 41.66
C PHE A 416 -1.67 32.47 41.36
N VAL A 417 -1.14 31.39 40.81
CA VAL A 417 -1.94 30.25 40.34
C VAL A 417 -2.32 29.35 41.54
N PRO A 418 -3.63 29.11 41.79
CA PRO A 418 -4.06 28.32 42.94
C PRO A 418 -3.86 26.81 42.73
N TRP A 419 -3.65 26.07 43.83
CA TRP A 419 -3.59 24.59 43.84
C TRP A 419 -4.82 23.96 43.18
N LYS A 420 -6.02 24.51 43.46
CA LYS A 420 -7.28 24.06 42.85
C LYS A 420 -7.23 24.05 41.32
N ALA A 421 -6.59 25.05 40.70
CA ALA A 421 -6.49 25.13 39.24
C ALA A 421 -5.51 24.08 38.69
N VAL A 422 -4.39 23.85 39.38
CA VAL A 422 -3.42 22.79 39.05
C VAL A 422 -4.07 21.42 39.17
N ASP A 423 -4.71 21.11 40.29
CA ASP A 423 -5.33 19.81 40.52
C ASP A 423 -6.40 19.50 39.47
N LYS A 424 -7.23 20.50 39.13
CA LYS A 424 -8.31 20.37 38.14
C LYS A 424 -7.78 20.02 36.74
N VAL A 425 -6.67 20.63 36.30
CA VAL A 425 -6.12 20.35 34.97
C VAL A 425 -5.37 19.01 34.91
N PHE A 426 -4.72 18.59 36.01
CA PHE A 426 -4.11 17.27 36.11
C PHE A 426 -5.15 16.14 36.12
N ASP A 427 -6.22 16.31 36.89
CA ASP A 427 -7.35 15.36 36.93
C ASP A 427 -8.04 15.24 35.55
N TYR A 428 -8.26 16.38 34.88
CA TYR A 428 -8.77 16.40 33.50
C TYR A 428 -7.88 15.57 32.55
N MET A 429 -6.56 15.67 32.69
CA MET A 429 -5.58 14.91 31.90
C MET A 429 -5.39 13.46 32.36
N GLY A 430 -5.95 13.07 33.52
CA GLY A 430 -5.75 11.76 34.12
C GLY A 430 -4.33 11.53 34.61
N LEU A 431 -3.66 12.59 35.05
CA LEU A 431 -2.30 12.57 35.58
C LEU A 431 -2.33 12.72 37.10
N ASP A 432 -1.33 12.18 37.77
CA ASP A 432 -1.16 12.37 39.21
C ASP A 432 -0.85 13.85 39.50
N SER A 433 -1.68 14.49 40.34
CA SER A 433 -1.49 15.89 40.71
C SER A 433 -0.14 16.10 41.39
N PRO A 434 0.59 17.17 41.04
CA PRO A 434 1.85 17.48 41.69
C PRO A 434 1.62 17.86 43.15
N THR A 435 2.60 17.58 43.98
CA THR A 435 2.63 18.02 45.39
C THR A 435 3.58 19.20 45.58
N ALA A 436 3.52 19.86 46.74
CA ALA A 436 4.41 20.99 47.07
C ALA A 436 5.92 20.68 46.95
N ALA A 437 6.32 19.41 46.98
CA ALA A 437 7.72 19.00 46.76
C ALA A 437 8.22 19.23 45.32
N HIS A 438 7.30 19.33 44.34
CA HIS A 438 7.64 19.56 42.94
C HIS A 438 7.91 21.03 42.62
N PHE A 439 7.45 21.95 43.49
CA PHE A 439 7.54 23.40 43.26
C PHE A 439 8.39 24.09 44.32
N ARG A 440 8.83 25.31 44.00
CA ARG A 440 9.49 26.16 45.00
C ARG A 440 8.45 26.66 46.01
N PRO A 441 8.80 26.81 47.30
CA PRO A 441 7.90 27.40 48.28
C PRO A 441 7.41 28.79 47.84
N VAL A 442 6.12 29.02 47.99
CA VAL A 442 5.49 30.32 47.69
C VAL A 442 5.90 31.34 48.75
N ASN A 443 6.37 32.50 48.30
CA ASN A 443 6.68 33.65 49.13
C ASN A 443 6.46 34.91 48.29
N TYR A 444 5.40 35.66 48.59
CA TYR A 444 5.01 36.85 47.83
C TYR A 444 6.09 37.93 47.91
N THR A 445 6.55 38.24 49.12
CA THR A 445 7.53 39.33 49.33
C THR A 445 8.88 39.05 48.68
N GLY A 446 9.31 37.77 48.63
CA GLY A 446 10.53 37.38 47.95
C GLY A 446 10.40 37.27 46.43
N PHE A 447 9.17 37.19 45.92
CA PHE A 447 8.89 37.05 44.49
C PHE A 447 8.64 38.39 43.79
N MET A 448 7.98 39.34 44.46
CA MET A 448 7.63 40.64 43.89
C MET A 448 8.86 41.56 43.76
N GLU A 449 8.82 42.48 42.80
CA GLU A 449 9.93 43.39 42.50
C GLU A 449 9.92 44.65 43.38
N GLY A 450 11.07 45.01 43.92
CA GLY A 450 11.26 46.26 44.67
C GLY A 450 10.38 46.37 45.90
N GLU A 451 9.58 47.45 45.97
CA GLU A 451 8.66 47.72 47.09
C GLU A 451 7.21 47.28 46.80
N ASP A 452 7.01 46.49 45.74
CA ASP A 452 5.69 45.98 45.40
C ASP A 452 5.11 45.12 46.54
N ARG A 453 3.78 45.21 46.70
CA ARG A 453 3.04 44.43 47.68
C ARG A 453 1.91 43.67 46.99
N PRO A 454 1.61 42.44 47.44
CA PRO A 454 0.56 41.63 46.82
C PRO A 454 -0.77 42.35 47.00
N ASN A 455 -1.41 42.72 45.88
CA ASN A 455 -2.74 43.32 45.87
C ASN A 455 -3.78 42.25 45.53
N VAL A 456 -3.70 41.12 46.24
CA VAL A 456 -4.55 39.94 46.05
C VAL A 456 -5.12 39.50 47.39
N THR A 457 -6.28 38.84 47.36
CA THR A 457 -6.93 38.30 48.57
C THR A 457 -6.57 36.83 48.82
N ALA A 458 -5.85 36.19 47.90
CA ALA A 458 -5.33 34.83 48.06
C ALA A 458 -4.19 34.76 49.07
N SER A 459 -4.22 33.75 49.95
CA SER A 459 -3.13 33.46 50.87
C SER A 459 -2.05 32.60 50.20
N GLU A 460 -0.81 32.68 50.68
CA GLU A 460 0.33 31.93 50.10
C GLU A 460 0.10 30.41 50.11
N ASN A 461 -0.62 29.88 51.09
CA ASN A 461 -0.93 28.44 51.21
C ASN A 461 -1.90 27.93 50.13
N GLU A 462 -2.70 28.82 49.53
CA GLU A 462 -3.65 28.45 48.48
C GLU A 462 -2.99 28.45 47.09
N VAL A 463 -1.80 29.03 46.98
CA VAL A 463 -1.08 29.23 45.72
C VAL A 463 -0.07 28.10 45.50
N ALA A 464 -0.03 27.61 44.27
CA ALA A 464 0.92 26.59 43.82
C ALA A 464 2.10 27.21 43.08
N LEU A 465 1.83 28.15 42.18
CA LEU A 465 2.82 28.77 41.29
C LEU A 465 2.64 30.28 41.26
N MET A 466 3.72 31.01 40.99
CA MET A 466 3.71 32.46 40.84
C MET A 466 4.42 32.85 39.55
N SER A 467 3.81 33.74 38.79
CA SER A 467 4.36 34.28 37.55
C SER A 467 4.25 35.80 37.53
N LYS A 468 5.22 36.44 36.88
CA LYS A 468 5.27 37.90 36.78
C LYS A 468 5.78 38.32 35.42
N TRP A 469 5.20 39.40 34.88
CA TRP A 469 5.58 39.93 33.58
C TRP A 469 5.62 41.45 33.63
N TRP A 470 6.54 42.02 32.86
CA TRP A 470 6.61 43.47 32.65
C TRP A 470 5.37 43.97 31.91
N ASP A 471 4.89 45.15 32.28
CA ASP A 471 3.86 45.88 31.54
C ASP A 471 4.50 46.67 30.41
N ASN A 472 4.95 45.93 29.39
CA ASN A 472 5.67 46.43 28.22
C ASN A 472 4.78 46.54 26.96
N GLY A 473 3.45 46.44 27.13
CA GLY A 473 2.49 46.54 26.04
C GLY A 473 2.28 45.27 25.22
N VAL A 474 2.88 44.12 25.57
CA VAL A 474 2.63 42.86 24.86
C VAL A 474 1.28 42.24 25.25
N THR A 475 0.70 41.48 24.32
CA THR A 475 -0.71 41.05 24.42
C THR A 475 -0.89 39.68 24.99
N HIS A 476 0.11 38.82 24.84
CA HIS A 476 0.16 37.57 25.56
C HIS A 476 1.53 37.36 26.17
N SER A 477 1.57 36.58 27.23
CA SER A 477 2.81 36.18 27.88
C SER A 477 2.70 34.77 28.38
N PHE A 478 3.83 34.07 28.33
CA PHE A 478 3.96 32.70 28.77
C PHE A 478 4.90 32.66 29.97
N ASP A 479 4.64 31.72 30.86
CA ASP A 479 5.58 31.25 31.86
C ASP A 479 5.38 29.75 32.02
N TRP A 480 6.41 29.00 32.41
CA TRP A 480 6.30 27.55 32.43
C TRP A 480 7.16 26.89 33.49
N PHE A 481 6.70 25.72 33.95
CA PHE A 481 7.29 24.99 35.06
C PHE A 481 7.36 23.49 34.75
N PRO A 482 8.55 22.87 34.76
CA PRO A 482 8.67 21.43 34.60
C PRO A 482 8.24 20.70 35.89
N VAL A 483 7.28 19.79 35.77
CA VAL A 483 6.88 18.87 36.85
C VAL A 483 7.72 17.60 36.79
N SER A 484 7.94 17.06 35.59
CA SER A 484 8.88 15.97 35.32
C SER A 484 9.85 16.39 34.22
N ARG A 485 11.15 16.22 34.47
CA ARG A 485 12.21 16.52 33.48
C ARG A 485 12.60 15.29 32.68
N GLY A 486 11.84 14.20 32.83
CA GLY A 486 12.00 12.95 32.09
C GLY A 486 13.13 12.07 32.57
N GLU A 487 13.50 12.18 33.85
CA GLU A 487 14.50 11.33 34.50
C GLU A 487 14.14 9.84 34.44
N ASP A 488 12.85 9.51 34.39
CA ASP A 488 12.33 8.14 34.31
C ASP A 488 12.37 7.52 32.90
N GLY A 489 12.77 8.30 31.89
CA GLY A 489 12.85 7.88 30.49
C GLY A 489 11.51 7.79 29.76
N LYS A 490 10.38 8.16 30.39
CA LYS A 490 9.03 7.97 29.82
C LYS A 490 8.47 9.18 29.09
N GLY A 491 9.07 10.36 29.27
CA GLY A 491 8.56 11.61 28.71
C GLY A 491 8.80 12.80 29.61
N TRP A 492 8.14 13.91 29.31
CA TRP A 492 8.19 15.16 30.07
C TRP A 492 6.79 15.60 30.44
N VAL A 493 6.66 16.26 31.59
CA VAL A 493 5.42 16.90 32.01
C VAL A 493 5.73 18.32 32.43
N THR A 494 5.08 19.28 31.77
CA THR A 494 5.23 20.71 32.05
C THR A 494 3.86 21.35 32.32
N ILE A 495 3.90 22.41 33.11
CA ILE A 495 2.79 23.33 33.30
C ILE A 495 3.13 24.61 32.55
N GLU A 496 2.22 25.05 31.68
CA GLU A 496 2.29 26.32 30.98
C GLU A 496 1.23 27.26 31.55
N ILE A 497 1.61 28.51 31.74
CA ILE A 497 0.72 29.60 32.16
C ILE A 497 0.62 30.58 31.02
N VAL A 498 -0.61 30.88 30.62
CA VAL A 498 -0.93 31.85 29.57
C VAL A 498 -1.63 33.03 30.19
N MET A 499 -1.06 34.23 29.99
CA MET A 499 -1.68 35.50 30.35
C MET A 499 -2.00 36.28 29.08
N VAL A 500 -3.25 36.69 28.91
CA VAL A 500 -3.72 37.57 27.83
C VAL A 500 -4.04 38.94 28.40
N ARG A 501 -3.54 40.00 27.74
CA ARG A 501 -3.67 41.41 28.09
C ARG A 501 -4.06 42.18 26.84
N LEU A 502 -5.31 42.63 26.75
CA LEU A 502 -5.82 43.33 25.57
C LEU A 502 -6.45 44.66 25.95
N ASN A 503 -6.20 45.67 25.13
CA ASN A 503 -6.93 46.93 25.23
C ASN A 503 -8.37 46.71 24.77
N GLU A 504 -9.34 47.00 25.65
CA GLU A 504 -10.77 46.78 25.40
C GLU A 504 -11.24 47.48 24.11
N SER A 505 -10.65 48.64 23.76
CA SER A 505 -10.97 49.39 22.55
C SER A 505 -10.67 48.69 21.22
N TYR A 506 -9.83 47.65 21.22
CA TYR A 506 -9.55 46.84 20.03
C TYR A 506 -10.41 45.57 19.93
N THR A 507 -11.24 45.32 20.94
CA THR A 507 -12.09 44.13 21.00
C THR A 507 -13.54 44.47 20.64
N PRO A 508 -14.34 43.50 20.17
CA PRO A 508 -15.74 43.76 19.87
C PRO A 508 -16.51 44.08 21.16
N SER A 509 -17.58 44.85 21.05
CA SER A 509 -18.30 45.40 22.21
C SER A 509 -18.94 44.36 23.14
N ASN A 510 -18.99 43.10 22.73
CA ASN A 510 -19.48 41.97 23.50
C ASN A 510 -18.36 41.11 24.11
N SER A 511 -17.10 41.55 24.03
CA SER A 511 -15.97 40.87 24.67
C SER A 511 -16.13 40.83 26.19
N SER A 512 -15.67 39.75 26.79
CA SER A 512 -15.72 39.55 28.24
C SER A 512 -14.36 39.08 28.74
N PHE A 513 -13.77 39.88 29.63
CA PHE A 513 -12.53 39.53 30.33
C PHE A 513 -12.83 39.19 31.79
N GLN A 514 -12.01 38.35 32.39
CA GLN A 514 -12.15 37.98 33.80
C GLN A 514 -11.79 39.11 34.76
N VAL A 515 -10.78 39.93 34.42
CA VAL A 515 -10.36 41.08 35.23
C VAL A 515 -10.08 42.26 34.32
N TYR A 516 -10.30 43.47 34.82
CA TYR A 516 -9.89 44.69 34.14
C TYR A 516 -8.88 45.47 34.99
N GLY A 517 -7.82 45.95 34.34
CA GLY A 517 -6.85 46.88 34.90
C GLY A 517 -6.89 48.23 34.18
N GLU A 518 -6.47 49.28 34.86
CA GLU A 518 -6.30 50.61 34.27
C GLU A 518 -4.80 50.92 34.16
N LEU A 519 -4.34 51.23 32.95
CA LEU A 519 -2.99 51.74 32.69
C LEU A 519 -3.05 53.22 32.26
N GLY A 520 -2.05 54.00 32.69
CA GLY A 520 -1.96 55.43 32.39
C GLY A 520 -2.44 56.37 33.49
N ASN A 521 -2.30 57.68 33.25
CA ASN A 521 -2.71 58.73 34.19
C ASN A 521 -4.23 58.95 34.12
N ALA A 522 -4.80 59.67 35.10
CA ALA A 522 -6.24 59.94 35.19
C ALA A 522 -6.87 60.52 33.91
N GLU A 523 -6.08 61.19 33.05
CA GLU A 523 -6.52 61.80 31.79
C GLU A 523 -6.42 60.87 30.58
N ASN A 524 -5.58 59.82 30.62
CA ASN A 524 -5.29 58.90 29.51
C ASN A 524 -5.40 57.43 29.99
N ARG A 525 -6.46 57.10 30.73
CA ARG A 525 -6.66 55.73 31.23
C ARG A 525 -7.06 54.82 30.08
N THR A 526 -6.22 53.84 29.77
CA THR A 526 -6.60 52.72 28.91
C THR A 526 -7.07 51.57 29.79
N ARG A 527 -8.26 51.05 29.48
CA ARG A 527 -8.82 49.88 30.15
C ARG A 527 -8.31 48.63 29.45
N ILE A 528 -7.55 47.82 30.19
CA ILE A 528 -6.96 46.58 29.72
C ILE A 528 -7.73 45.41 30.34
N GLY A 529 -8.21 44.52 29.49
CA GLY A 529 -8.80 43.25 29.89
C GLY A 529 -7.71 42.18 30.09
N PHE A 530 -7.87 41.38 31.13
CA PHE A 530 -6.98 40.29 31.51
C PHE A 530 -7.73 38.98 31.55
N ASP A 531 -7.16 37.97 30.91
CA ASP A 531 -7.58 36.57 31.00
C ASP A 531 -6.37 35.68 31.24
N ALA A 532 -6.52 34.64 32.05
CA ALA A 532 -5.46 33.69 32.33
C ALA A 532 -5.92 32.24 32.22
N ALA A 533 -5.04 31.38 31.74
CA ALA A 533 -5.24 29.95 31.68
C ALA A 533 -3.97 29.21 32.15
N ILE A 534 -4.20 28.02 32.68
CA ILE A 534 -3.17 27.03 32.99
C ILE A 534 -3.33 25.84 32.05
N CYS A 535 -2.23 25.36 31.49
CA CYS A 535 -2.19 24.18 30.66
C CYS A 535 -1.18 23.18 31.23
N VAL A 536 -1.47 21.90 31.04
CA VAL A 536 -0.53 20.80 31.29
C VAL A 536 -0.21 20.17 29.94
N GLU A 537 1.07 20.08 29.65
CA GLU A 537 1.59 19.37 28.49
C GLU A 537 2.31 18.10 28.97
N GLU A 538 1.87 16.94 28.48
CA GLU A 538 2.61 15.67 28.62
C GLU A 538 3.13 15.26 27.24
N VAL A 539 4.45 15.18 27.12
CA VAL A 539 5.12 14.62 25.94
C VAL A 539 5.64 13.24 26.29
N ARG A 540 5.17 12.20 25.58
CA ARG A 540 5.56 10.81 25.86
C ARG A 540 5.71 9.98 24.59
N GLY A 541 6.31 8.79 24.74
CA GLY A 541 6.52 7.86 23.64
C GLY A 541 5.27 7.08 23.25
N TYR A 542 5.01 6.99 21.95
CA TYR A 542 3.97 6.17 21.34
C TYR A 542 4.50 5.40 20.13
N ILE A 543 3.95 4.22 19.87
CA ILE A 543 4.24 3.46 18.66
C ILE A 543 3.25 3.88 17.57
N VAL A 544 3.78 4.35 16.45
CA VAL A 544 2.99 4.89 15.33
C VAL A 544 3.42 4.24 14.03
N ASP A 545 2.44 3.97 13.18
CA ASP A 545 2.64 3.54 11.80
C ASP A 545 2.73 4.76 10.89
N ALA A 546 3.75 4.80 10.04
CA ALA A 546 3.82 5.74 8.93
C ALA A 546 4.01 4.98 7.62
N TYR A 547 3.27 5.41 6.59
CA TYR A 547 3.42 4.88 5.25
C TYR A 547 4.54 5.60 4.52
N ASN A 548 5.53 4.85 4.06
CA ASN A 548 6.62 5.33 3.25
C ASN A 548 6.37 4.90 1.79
N SER A 549 6.23 5.88 0.90
CA SER A 549 5.91 5.66 -0.51
C SER A 549 6.94 6.29 -1.42
N SER A 550 7.10 5.78 -2.64
CA SER A 550 7.92 6.46 -3.67
C SER A 550 7.24 7.67 -4.29
N ALA A 551 5.93 7.85 -4.07
CA ALA A 551 5.12 8.86 -4.74
C ALA A 551 5.00 10.17 -3.95
N GLY A 552 5.53 10.24 -2.72
CA GLY A 552 5.45 11.44 -1.89
C GLY A 552 6.09 11.27 -0.51
N SER A 553 6.01 12.33 0.30
CA SER A 553 6.50 12.32 1.68
C SER A 553 5.82 11.25 2.53
N PRO A 554 6.50 10.69 3.55
CA PRO A 554 5.89 9.76 4.46
C PRO A 554 4.67 10.36 5.18
N VAL A 555 3.65 9.53 5.45
CA VAL A 555 2.42 9.97 6.13
C VAL A 555 2.09 9.03 7.28
N SER A 556 1.85 9.61 8.45
CA SER A 556 1.41 8.88 9.65
C SER A 556 0.01 8.30 9.42
N LEU A 557 -0.14 6.98 9.57
CA LEU A 557 -1.38 6.24 9.32
C LEU A 557 -2.20 5.99 10.58
N ALA A 558 -1.55 5.48 11.63
CA ALA A 558 -2.26 4.99 12.80
C ALA A 558 -1.39 4.96 14.06
N LEU A 559 -1.97 5.36 15.19
CA LEU A 559 -1.44 5.12 16.53
C LEU A 559 -1.69 3.65 16.92
N GLN A 560 -0.63 2.93 17.28
CA GLN A 560 -0.70 1.51 17.64
C GLN A 560 -0.93 1.32 19.14
N TYR A 561 -0.03 1.81 19.97
CA TYR A 561 -0.14 1.76 21.43
C TYR A 561 0.82 2.76 22.05
N SER A 562 0.67 3.00 23.36
CA SER A 562 1.60 3.83 24.11
C SER A 562 2.84 3.04 24.50
N GLY A 563 4.02 3.59 24.25
CA GLY A 563 5.26 2.93 24.59
C GLY A 563 6.45 3.56 23.92
N THR A 564 7.61 3.39 24.54
CA THR A 564 8.89 3.87 24.03
C THR A 564 9.67 2.79 23.28
N GLN A 565 9.21 1.54 23.30
CA GLN A 565 9.85 0.38 22.68
C GLN A 565 8.84 -0.46 21.92
N LEU A 566 9.31 -1.15 20.87
CA LEU A 566 8.49 -2.04 20.06
C LEU A 566 8.19 -3.34 20.81
N ASN A 567 6.92 -3.56 21.09
CA ASN A 567 6.36 -4.81 21.57
C ASN A 567 5.46 -5.45 20.50
N THR A 568 5.83 -6.63 20.01
CA THR A 568 5.03 -7.38 19.02
C THR A 568 3.90 -8.19 19.64
N SER A 569 3.86 -8.31 20.97
CA SER A 569 2.79 -9.03 21.68
C SER A 569 1.61 -8.14 22.04
N GLU A 570 1.77 -6.83 21.93
CA GLU A 570 0.74 -5.86 22.28
C GLU A 570 -0.22 -5.65 21.10
N PRO A 571 -1.53 -5.85 21.29
CA PRO A 571 -2.50 -5.60 20.23
C PRO A 571 -2.58 -4.11 19.91
N SER A 572 -2.87 -3.79 18.66
CA SER A 572 -3.15 -2.42 18.23
C SER A 572 -4.36 -1.85 18.97
N LEU A 573 -4.36 -0.53 19.18
CA LEU A 573 -5.44 0.18 19.84
C LEU A 573 -6.78 -0.09 19.13
N GLY A 574 -7.76 -0.62 19.87
CA GLY A 574 -9.08 -0.96 19.35
C GLY A 574 -9.18 -2.33 18.66
N GLN A 575 -8.09 -3.10 18.59
CA GLN A 575 -8.13 -4.48 18.11
C GLN A 575 -8.49 -5.44 19.25
N ASP A 576 -9.39 -6.40 18.96
CA ASP A 576 -9.73 -7.45 19.93
C ASP A 576 -8.49 -8.33 20.18
N PRO A 577 -8.07 -8.50 21.45
CA PRO A 577 -6.93 -9.35 21.80
C PRO A 577 -7.07 -10.79 21.29
N SER A 578 -8.29 -11.29 21.11
CA SER A 578 -8.57 -12.64 20.63
C SER A 578 -8.34 -12.84 19.12
N GLU A 579 -8.39 -11.77 18.33
CA GLU A 579 -8.14 -11.79 16.89
C GLU A 579 -6.71 -11.40 16.53
N TYR A 580 -5.94 -10.91 17.50
CA TYR A 580 -4.57 -10.46 17.29
C TYR A 580 -3.64 -11.61 16.94
N LYS A 581 -3.03 -11.55 15.75
CA LYS A 581 -1.98 -12.47 15.32
C LYS A 581 -0.64 -11.76 15.39
N VAL A 582 0.28 -12.35 16.15
CA VAL A 582 1.65 -11.84 16.27
C VAL A 582 2.29 -11.82 14.88
N PRO A 583 2.79 -10.65 14.41
CA PRO A 583 3.45 -10.55 13.13
C PRO A 583 4.68 -11.46 13.05
N LYS A 584 4.92 -12.06 11.88
CA LYS A 584 6.07 -12.92 11.63
C LYS A 584 7.26 -12.11 11.13
N ARG A 585 8.42 -12.27 11.76
CA ARG A 585 9.68 -11.71 11.25
C ARG A 585 10.22 -12.55 10.08
N ILE A 586 10.57 -11.92 8.96
CA ILE A 586 11.08 -12.60 7.75
C ILE A 586 12.61 -12.66 7.69
N LEU A 587 13.31 -11.70 8.32
CA LEU A 587 14.77 -11.58 8.28
C LEU A 587 15.42 -11.73 9.66
N ASP A 588 16.74 -11.87 9.67
CA ASP A 588 17.55 -11.87 10.89
C ASP A 588 17.46 -10.52 11.61
N PRO A 589 17.61 -10.50 12.95
CA PRO A 589 17.60 -9.27 13.73
C PRO A 589 18.66 -8.29 13.24
N VAL A 590 18.31 -7.01 13.17
CA VAL A 590 19.30 -5.99 12.81
C VAL A 590 20.23 -5.74 13.98
N SER A 591 21.51 -6.01 13.79
CA SER A 591 22.57 -5.68 14.74
C SER A 591 23.47 -4.59 14.14
N LYS A 592 23.28 -3.33 14.56
CA LYS A 592 24.18 -2.22 14.24
C LYS A 592 24.75 -1.62 15.53
N PRO A 593 26.04 -1.21 15.55
CA PRO A 593 26.61 -0.48 16.68
C PRO A 593 25.80 0.79 16.96
N GLY A 594 25.50 1.05 18.23
CA GLY A 594 24.73 2.23 18.65
C GLY A 594 23.22 2.16 18.36
N LEU A 595 22.70 1.06 17.83
CA LEU A 595 21.26 0.89 17.64
C LEU A 595 20.53 0.89 19.00
N GLN A 596 19.51 1.74 19.12
CA GLN A 596 18.59 1.71 20.25
C GLN A 596 17.31 0.95 19.90
N TYR A 597 16.79 0.19 20.87
CA TYR A 597 15.54 -0.56 20.72
C TYR A 597 14.29 0.29 21.01
N GLY A 598 14.48 1.56 21.36
CA GLY A 598 13.43 2.51 21.68
C GLY A 598 13.94 3.93 21.79
N ILE A 599 13.05 4.83 22.24
CA ILE A 599 13.38 6.21 22.60
C ILE A 599 13.40 6.36 24.13
N SER A 600 14.07 7.38 24.65
CA SER A 600 14.09 7.65 26.09
C SER A 600 14.26 9.14 26.36
N SER A 601 13.52 9.69 27.33
CA SER A 601 13.66 11.09 27.76
C SER A 601 14.84 11.33 28.72
N ALA A 602 15.46 10.25 29.22
CA ALA A 602 16.50 10.34 30.24
C ALA A 602 17.70 11.17 29.73
N ASN A 603 18.16 12.10 30.57
CA ASN A 603 19.26 13.04 30.29
C ASN A 603 19.05 13.97 29.07
N LYS A 604 17.81 14.12 28.57
CA LYS A 604 17.50 14.94 27.39
C LYS A 604 16.67 16.18 27.69
N PHE A 605 16.56 16.57 28.96
CA PHE A 605 15.81 17.77 29.34
C PHE A 605 16.30 19.04 28.64
N ALA A 606 17.62 19.18 28.38
CA ALA A 606 18.14 20.34 27.66
C ALA A 606 17.60 20.43 26.23
N VAL A 607 17.43 19.29 25.55
CA VAL A 607 16.86 19.23 24.20
C VAL A 607 15.37 19.56 24.23
N PHE A 608 14.63 18.96 25.16
CA PHE A 608 13.22 19.30 25.37
C PHE A 608 13.05 20.80 25.65
N ASN A 609 13.88 21.35 26.54
CA ASN A 609 13.85 22.76 26.90
C ASN A 609 14.15 23.68 25.70
N ALA A 610 15.21 23.39 24.93
CA ALA A 610 15.52 24.11 23.70
C ALA A 610 14.34 24.07 22.71
N SER A 611 13.77 22.89 22.49
CA SER A 611 12.63 22.68 21.58
C SER A 611 11.37 23.41 22.05
N HIS A 612 11.11 23.40 23.36
CA HIS A 612 10.01 24.11 23.99
C HIS A 612 10.15 25.63 23.83
N TYR A 613 11.33 26.19 24.13
CA TYR A 613 11.59 27.60 23.87
C TYR A 613 11.45 27.96 22.39
N ASN A 614 11.88 27.09 21.47
CA ASN A 614 11.69 27.32 20.04
C ASN A 614 10.20 27.43 19.68
N ALA A 615 9.34 26.52 20.17
CA ALA A 615 7.90 26.55 19.94
C ALA A 615 7.22 27.80 20.52
N ARG A 616 7.52 28.16 21.77
CA ARG A 616 6.94 29.36 22.41
C ARG A 616 7.48 30.66 21.82
N ASN A 617 8.75 30.73 21.44
CA ASN A 617 9.34 31.92 20.79
C ASN A 617 8.65 32.25 19.47
N ILE A 618 8.13 31.26 18.73
CA ILE A 618 7.36 31.52 17.50
C ILE A 618 6.05 32.22 17.80
N MET A 619 5.34 31.77 18.84
CA MET A 619 4.11 32.43 19.27
C MET A 619 4.38 33.84 19.82
N LEU A 620 5.45 34.00 20.59
CA LEU A 620 5.84 35.31 21.13
C LEU A 620 6.16 36.35 20.06
N LYS A 621 6.61 35.94 18.86
CA LYS A 621 6.85 36.86 17.74
C LYS A 621 5.59 37.55 17.22
N ASP A 622 4.42 37.00 17.49
CA ASP A 622 3.16 37.66 17.15
C ASP A 622 2.90 38.90 18.01
N ASN A 623 3.58 39.06 19.16
CA ASN A 623 3.46 40.29 19.94
C ASN A 623 4.11 41.44 19.16
N GLY A 624 3.31 42.19 18.40
CA GLY A 624 3.77 43.38 17.69
C GLY A 624 4.35 44.42 18.66
N ARG A 625 5.36 45.17 18.22
CA ARG A 625 6.05 46.18 19.04
C ARG A 625 5.43 47.58 18.95
N ASP A 626 4.64 47.83 17.91
CA ASP A 626 4.26 49.19 17.53
C ASP A 626 3.03 49.72 18.29
N TRP A 627 2.21 48.85 18.89
CA TRP A 627 0.98 49.23 19.59
C TRP A 627 0.80 48.45 20.90
N TRP A 628 0.42 49.16 21.96
CA TRP A 628 0.27 48.58 23.29
C TRP A 628 -1.03 47.80 23.41
N PHE A 629 -0.92 46.53 23.82
CA PHE A 629 -2.03 45.61 24.09
C PHE A 629 -2.97 45.41 22.88
N ALA A 630 -2.43 45.49 21.65
CA ALA A 630 -3.16 45.31 20.41
C ALA A 630 -3.28 43.84 19.98
N PRO A 631 -4.46 43.33 19.63
CA PRO A 631 -4.67 41.91 19.34
C PRO A 631 -3.74 41.38 18.24
N ASN A 632 -3.29 40.13 18.39
CA ASN A 632 -2.43 39.44 17.44
C ASN A 632 -3.00 38.06 17.06
N PRO A 633 -2.47 37.42 15.99
CA PRO A 633 -3.01 36.14 15.50
C PRO A 633 -3.09 35.05 16.57
N THR A 634 -2.03 34.88 17.38
CA THR A 634 -2.02 33.94 18.51
C THR A 634 -3.16 34.18 19.50
N VAL A 635 -3.36 35.43 19.97
CA VAL A 635 -4.41 35.74 20.96
C VAL A 635 -5.80 35.59 20.36
N VAL A 636 -6.00 36.03 19.12
CA VAL A 636 -7.27 35.87 18.39
C VAL A 636 -7.61 34.38 18.27
N ALA A 637 -6.63 33.54 17.96
CA ALA A 637 -6.81 32.09 17.89
C ALA A 637 -7.17 31.47 19.25
N PHE A 638 -6.61 31.96 20.37
CA PHE A 638 -7.04 31.53 21.72
C PHE A 638 -8.52 31.83 22.00
N GLY A 639 -9.06 32.90 21.42
CA GLY A 639 -10.49 33.23 21.46
C GLY A 639 -11.35 32.46 20.47
N GLY A 640 -10.75 31.78 19.49
CA GLY A 640 -11.43 31.10 18.38
C GLY A 640 -11.86 32.01 17.24
N GLY A 641 -11.34 33.24 17.19
CA GLY A 641 -11.56 34.17 16.08
C GLY A 641 -10.58 33.95 14.93
N ASN A 642 -10.86 34.56 13.78
CA ASN A 642 -10.00 34.56 12.58
C ASN A 642 -9.60 35.97 12.13
N SER A 643 -10.16 37.01 12.75
CA SER A 643 -9.89 38.43 12.45
C SER A 643 -9.34 39.16 13.68
N PRO A 644 -8.52 40.21 13.51
CA PRO A 644 -7.97 40.99 14.63
C PRO A 644 -9.01 41.54 15.63
N THR A 645 -10.26 41.69 15.21
CA THR A 645 -11.36 42.23 16.03
C THR A 645 -12.30 41.15 16.58
N GLU A 646 -11.93 39.87 16.46
CA GLU A 646 -12.80 38.74 16.84
C GLU A 646 -12.39 38.06 18.15
N TYR A 647 -11.49 38.67 18.93
CA TYR A 647 -11.25 38.18 20.29
C TYR A 647 -12.43 38.53 21.20
N ASN A 648 -13.16 37.51 21.68
CA ASN A 648 -14.29 37.71 22.58
C ASN A 648 -13.96 37.34 24.03
N LYS A 649 -13.55 36.08 24.24
CA LYS A 649 -13.19 35.53 25.56
C LYS A 649 -12.13 34.46 25.39
N LEU A 650 -11.29 34.25 26.40
CA LEU A 650 -10.35 33.14 26.40
C LEU A 650 -11.07 31.78 26.38
N ASN A 651 -10.59 30.84 25.56
CA ASN A 651 -11.12 29.48 25.49
C ASN A 651 -9.98 28.46 25.68
N ALA A 652 -10.07 27.64 26.72
CA ALA A 652 -9.06 26.65 27.05
C ALA A 652 -8.82 25.61 25.95
N GLU A 653 -9.86 25.12 25.28
CA GLU A 653 -9.73 24.13 24.20
C GLU A 653 -8.98 24.72 23.00
N ASN A 654 -9.23 25.99 22.68
CA ASN A 654 -8.52 26.67 21.60
C ASN A 654 -7.05 26.91 21.95
N ILE A 655 -6.72 27.25 23.21
CA ILE A 655 -5.33 27.35 23.67
C ILE A 655 -4.61 26.01 23.48
N ALA A 656 -5.22 24.92 23.92
CA ALA A 656 -4.66 23.58 23.78
C ALA A 656 -4.38 23.24 22.30
N LYS A 657 -5.31 23.56 21.39
CA LYS A 657 -5.13 23.36 19.94
C LYS A 657 -4.00 24.21 19.36
N VAL A 658 -3.89 25.48 19.75
CA VAL A 658 -2.83 26.38 19.28
C VAL A 658 -1.47 25.90 19.77
N PHE A 659 -1.35 25.51 21.04
CA PHE A 659 -0.13 24.92 21.59
C PHE A 659 0.23 23.62 20.86
N ALA A 660 -0.72 22.71 20.71
CA ALA A 660 -0.45 21.42 20.08
C ALA A 660 0.00 21.56 18.62
N ASN A 661 -0.56 22.52 17.87
CA ASN A 661 -0.11 22.85 16.52
C ASN A 661 1.31 23.45 16.53
N SER A 662 1.61 24.38 17.44
CA SER A 662 2.96 24.94 17.61
C SER A 662 3.97 23.86 17.97
N ASP A 663 3.64 22.97 18.92
CA ASP A 663 4.53 21.93 19.41
C ASP A 663 4.79 20.85 18.35
N SER A 664 3.78 20.49 17.56
CA SER A 664 3.95 19.57 16.42
C SER A 664 4.88 20.12 15.35
N GLN A 665 4.97 21.44 15.21
CA GLN A 665 5.80 22.11 14.23
C GLN A 665 7.20 22.44 14.77
N HIS A 666 7.31 22.83 16.04
CA HIS A 666 8.50 23.50 16.57
C HIS A 666 9.11 22.86 17.81
N LEU A 667 8.42 21.90 18.43
CA LEU A 667 8.90 21.13 19.58
C LEU A 667 9.20 19.67 19.18
N LEU A 668 8.17 18.90 18.82
CA LEU A 668 8.25 17.47 18.57
C LEU A 668 9.27 17.05 17.49
N PRO A 669 9.43 17.77 16.37
CA PRO A 669 10.44 17.41 15.37
C PRO A 669 11.88 17.48 15.92
N TYR A 670 12.13 18.38 16.87
CA TYR A 670 13.44 18.59 17.47
C TYR A 670 13.78 17.58 18.58
N LEU A 671 12.80 16.76 18.98
CA LEU A 671 13.03 15.60 19.84
C LEU A 671 13.55 14.37 19.08
N VAL A 672 13.75 14.49 17.76
CA VAL A 672 14.27 13.43 16.88
C VAL A 672 15.62 13.84 16.31
N GLY A 673 16.69 13.17 16.74
CA GLY A 673 18.06 13.38 16.27
C GLY A 673 18.48 12.39 15.20
N SER A 674 19.79 12.16 15.09
CA SER A 674 20.39 11.18 14.16
C SER A 674 20.64 9.80 14.78
N GLN A 675 20.34 9.62 16.08
CA GLN A 675 20.59 8.35 16.75
C GLN A 675 19.66 7.25 16.17
N PRO A 676 20.24 6.11 15.73
CA PRO A 676 19.48 5.04 15.11
C PRO A 676 18.58 4.31 16.12
N VAL A 677 17.30 4.18 15.77
CA VAL A 677 16.27 3.44 16.51
C VAL A 677 15.72 2.30 15.67
N LEU A 678 15.39 1.18 16.31
CA LEU A 678 14.75 0.03 15.68
C LEU A 678 13.35 0.36 15.17
N ALA A 679 13.05 -0.04 13.94
CA ALA A 679 11.73 0.03 13.34
C ALA A 679 11.32 -1.34 12.77
N HIS A 680 10.02 -1.65 12.81
CA HIS A 680 9.44 -2.76 12.05
C HIS A 680 8.90 -2.24 10.73
N VAL A 681 9.33 -2.85 9.63
CA VAL A 681 8.90 -2.50 8.28
C VAL A 681 8.05 -3.62 7.70
N TYR A 682 6.84 -3.25 7.30
CA TYR A 682 5.87 -4.12 6.65
C TYR A 682 5.77 -3.71 5.19
N ALA A 683 6.46 -4.45 4.31
CA ALA A 683 6.41 -4.20 2.88
C ALA A 683 5.03 -4.55 2.31
N ASP A 684 4.53 -3.74 1.39
CA ASP A 684 3.27 -4.02 0.70
C ASP A 684 3.36 -5.32 -0.09
N LYS A 685 2.25 -6.05 -0.09
CA LYS A 685 2.11 -7.28 -0.85
C LYS A 685 1.42 -7.00 -2.18
N THR A 686 2.01 -7.48 -3.26
CA THR A 686 1.34 -7.49 -4.57
C THR A 686 0.40 -8.68 -4.65
N VAL A 687 -0.90 -8.41 -4.63
CA VAL A 687 -1.96 -9.40 -4.79
C VAL A 687 -2.57 -9.29 -6.18
N ALA A 688 -2.96 -10.43 -6.76
CA ALA A 688 -3.64 -10.46 -8.04
C ALA A 688 -5.13 -10.69 -7.86
N TYR A 689 -5.94 -9.86 -8.52
CA TYR A 689 -7.39 -9.98 -8.58
C TYR A 689 -7.81 -10.46 -9.96
N THR A 690 -8.66 -11.48 -9.96
CA THR A 690 -9.19 -12.07 -11.19
C THR A 690 -10.56 -11.48 -11.48
N LEU A 691 -10.72 -10.87 -12.65
CA LEU A 691 -12.01 -10.43 -13.16
C LEU A 691 -12.39 -11.30 -14.35
N ILE A 692 -13.55 -11.93 -14.26
CA ILE A 692 -14.03 -12.87 -15.29
C ILE A 692 -15.15 -12.17 -16.05
N TYR A 693 -14.97 -12.02 -17.36
CA TYR A 693 -16.04 -11.52 -18.22
C TYR A 693 -17.07 -12.62 -18.46
N THR A 694 -18.06 -12.73 -17.57
CA THR A 694 -19.09 -13.78 -17.59
C THR A 694 -19.87 -13.81 -18.91
N GLU A 695 -20.15 -12.65 -19.51
CA GLU A 695 -20.82 -12.52 -20.80
C GLU A 695 -19.99 -13.15 -21.94
N TRP A 696 -18.71 -12.79 -22.04
CA TRP A 696 -17.80 -13.36 -23.04
C TRP A 696 -17.57 -14.86 -22.84
N LEU A 697 -17.45 -15.30 -21.58
CA LEU A 697 -17.38 -16.72 -21.24
C LEU A 697 -18.62 -17.45 -21.78
N ALA A 698 -19.81 -16.96 -21.46
CA ALA A 698 -21.07 -17.56 -21.91
C ALA A 698 -21.19 -17.62 -23.44
N ILE A 699 -20.79 -16.55 -24.14
CA ILE A 699 -20.78 -16.51 -25.61
C ILE A 699 -19.83 -17.57 -26.18
N ILE A 700 -18.61 -17.69 -25.66
CA ILE A 700 -17.63 -18.70 -26.11
C ILE A 700 -18.16 -20.11 -25.86
N LEU A 701 -18.72 -20.39 -24.67
CA LEU A 701 -19.32 -21.69 -24.37
C LEU A 701 -20.50 -21.99 -25.31
N ALA A 702 -21.35 -21.00 -25.61
CA ALA A 702 -22.49 -21.16 -26.51
C ALA A 702 -22.05 -21.45 -27.96
N VAL A 703 -21.04 -20.72 -28.48
CA VAL A 703 -20.47 -20.97 -29.81
C VAL A 703 -19.95 -22.40 -29.91
N VAL A 704 -19.28 -22.88 -28.85
CA VAL A 704 -18.72 -24.22 -28.80
C VAL A 704 -19.80 -25.28 -28.66
N LEU A 705 -20.86 -25.01 -27.89
CA LEU A 705 -22.01 -25.89 -27.77
C LEU A 705 -22.67 -26.08 -29.15
N VAL A 706 -22.98 -24.98 -29.83
CA VAL A 706 -23.63 -24.97 -31.15
C VAL A 706 -22.74 -25.66 -32.19
N ASN A 707 -21.44 -25.37 -32.21
CA ASN A 707 -20.51 -26.01 -33.14
C ASN A 707 -20.44 -27.53 -32.91
N GLY A 708 -20.40 -27.98 -31.66
CA GLY A 708 -20.44 -29.41 -31.32
C GLY A 708 -21.73 -30.11 -31.75
N ILE A 709 -22.89 -29.45 -31.59
CA ILE A 709 -24.19 -29.95 -32.09
C ILE A 709 -24.17 -30.06 -33.61
N VAL A 710 -23.73 -29.01 -34.30
CA VAL A 710 -23.66 -28.95 -35.76
C VAL A 710 -22.74 -30.05 -36.30
N VAL A 711 -21.53 -30.20 -35.78
CA VAL A 711 -20.58 -31.25 -36.20
C VAL A 711 -21.15 -32.66 -35.94
N SER A 712 -21.94 -32.84 -34.87
CA SER A 712 -22.55 -34.13 -34.54
C SER A 712 -23.73 -34.51 -35.44
N VAL A 713 -24.48 -33.53 -35.94
CA VAL A 713 -25.65 -33.74 -36.81
C VAL A 713 -25.25 -33.85 -38.28
N PHE A 714 -24.25 -33.07 -38.72
CA PHE A 714 -23.90 -32.89 -40.13
C PHE A 714 -22.73 -33.76 -40.61
N VAL A 715 -22.57 -34.97 -40.08
CA VAL A 715 -21.53 -35.91 -40.54
C VAL A 715 -21.98 -36.59 -41.83
N PRO A 716 -21.37 -36.29 -43.01
CA PRO A 716 -21.78 -36.90 -44.26
C PRO A 716 -21.45 -38.39 -44.26
N ARG A 717 -22.37 -39.21 -44.77
CA ARG A 717 -22.09 -40.63 -45.04
C ARG A 717 -21.07 -40.73 -46.18
N LEU A 718 -20.23 -41.77 -46.17
CA LEU A 718 -19.30 -42.01 -47.28
C LEU A 718 -20.08 -42.22 -48.60
N PRO A 719 -19.54 -41.76 -49.75
CA PRO A 719 -20.03 -42.20 -51.05
C PRO A 719 -19.97 -43.74 -51.02
N LEU A 720 -21.10 -44.40 -51.32
CA LEU A 720 -21.38 -45.86 -51.17
C LEU A 720 -22.26 -46.26 -49.96
N GLY A 721 -22.69 -45.33 -49.10
CA GLY A 721 -23.70 -45.61 -48.06
C GLY A 721 -23.24 -46.56 -46.94
N LEU A 722 -21.93 -46.83 -46.86
CA LEU A 722 -21.31 -47.55 -45.75
C LEU A 722 -21.23 -46.61 -44.54
N SER A 723 -21.67 -47.10 -43.37
CA SER A 723 -21.51 -46.35 -42.12
C SER A 723 -20.02 -46.37 -41.71
N ARG A 724 -19.46 -45.22 -41.30
CA ARG A 724 -18.07 -45.13 -40.81
C ARG A 724 -17.87 -45.83 -39.46
N ARG A 725 -18.94 -46.37 -38.82
CA ARG A 725 -18.88 -47.01 -37.50
C ARG A 725 -18.05 -48.30 -37.46
N ASP A 726 -17.80 -48.95 -38.60
CA ASP A 726 -17.09 -50.24 -38.63
C ASP A 726 -15.57 -50.14 -38.86
N ILE A 727 -15.03 -48.93 -39.00
CA ILE A 727 -13.58 -48.73 -39.13
C ILE A 727 -13.07 -48.21 -37.78
N GLY A 728 -12.94 -49.09 -36.79
CA GLY A 728 -12.38 -48.75 -35.48
C GLY A 728 -10.89 -48.39 -35.57
N VAL A 729 -10.35 -47.74 -34.54
CA VAL A 729 -8.91 -47.46 -34.38
C VAL A 729 -8.08 -48.75 -34.44
N ASN A 730 -8.64 -49.86 -33.95
CA ASN A 730 -8.04 -51.20 -34.01
C ASN A 730 -7.87 -51.72 -35.46
N SER A 731 -8.73 -51.29 -36.41
CA SER A 731 -8.57 -51.63 -37.83
C SER A 731 -7.42 -50.88 -38.50
N TRP A 732 -6.93 -49.81 -37.87
CA TRP A 732 -5.82 -49.00 -38.37
C TRP A 732 -4.50 -49.40 -37.72
N LEU A 733 -4.50 -49.73 -36.43
CA LEU A 733 -3.36 -50.40 -35.77
C LEU A 733 -3.00 -51.71 -36.51
N ALA A 734 -3.99 -52.53 -36.85
CA ALA A 734 -3.79 -53.74 -37.66
C ALA A 734 -3.31 -53.45 -39.10
N ALA A 735 -3.46 -52.22 -39.62
CA ALA A 735 -3.01 -51.84 -40.96
C ALA A 735 -1.60 -51.21 -40.95
N ILE A 736 -1.18 -50.60 -39.83
CA ILE A 736 0.19 -50.09 -39.64
C ILE A 736 1.15 -51.22 -39.27
N GLU A 737 0.69 -52.20 -38.48
CA GLU A 737 1.49 -53.38 -38.10
C GLU A 737 1.88 -54.26 -39.30
N ASP A 738 1.16 -54.10 -40.42
CA ASP A 738 1.38 -54.79 -41.71
C ASP A 738 2.08 -53.90 -42.78
N ASP A 739 2.57 -52.70 -42.44
CA ASP A 739 3.30 -51.83 -43.37
C ASP A 739 4.80 -52.25 -43.45
N PRO A 740 5.31 -52.65 -44.62
CA PRO A 740 6.69 -53.13 -44.78
C PRO A 740 7.77 -52.07 -44.49
N SER A 741 7.41 -50.80 -44.38
CA SER A 741 8.34 -49.72 -44.01
C SER A 741 8.66 -49.68 -42.51
N ALA A 742 7.74 -50.14 -41.65
CA ALA A 742 7.96 -50.24 -40.20
C ALA A 742 8.78 -51.50 -39.81
N GLN A 743 8.75 -52.56 -40.63
CA GLN A 743 9.59 -53.75 -40.47
C GLN A 743 11.01 -53.59 -41.02
N ALA A 744 11.27 -52.60 -41.89
CA ALA A 744 12.60 -52.35 -42.47
C ALA A 744 13.54 -51.54 -41.56
N ALA A 745 13.03 -50.97 -40.45
CA ALA A 745 13.82 -50.17 -39.52
C ALA A 745 14.47 -50.98 -38.39
N ASN A 746 14.13 -52.27 -38.25
CA ASN A 746 14.75 -53.19 -37.29
C ASN A 746 15.36 -54.38 -38.05
N LEU A 747 16.67 -54.59 -37.89
CA LEU A 747 17.56 -55.64 -38.47
C LEU A 747 18.15 -55.24 -39.84
N SER A 748 19.47 -55.18 -40.11
CA SER A 748 20.68 -55.71 -39.43
C SER A 748 21.95 -55.17 -40.16
N PRO A 749 23.16 -55.26 -39.56
CA PRO A 749 24.39 -54.62 -40.04
C PRO A 749 25.15 -55.47 -41.07
N MET A 750 26.00 -54.84 -41.88
CA MET A 750 26.94 -55.50 -42.81
C MET A 750 28.34 -54.84 -42.76
N PRO A 751 29.39 -55.59 -43.15
CA PRO A 751 30.72 -55.59 -42.52
C PRO A 751 31.72 -54.64 -43.16
N GLY A 752 32.77 -54.33 -42.40
CA GLY A 752 33.74 -53.30 -42.75
C GLY A 752 34.82 -53.66 -43.76
N LYS A 753 35.62 -52.64 -44.10
CA LYS A 753 37.09 -52.71 -44.23
C LYS A 753 37.71 -51.31 -44.35
N GLN A 754 38.56 -51.04 -43.36
CA GLN A 754 39.86 -50.34 -43.30
C GLN A 754 40.27 -49.16 -44.21
N PHE A 755 41.21 -48.41 -43.61
CA PHE A 755 42.06 -47.30 -44.07
C PHE A 755 41.43 -45.92 -43.90
N GLY A 756 42.01 -44.96 -43.20
CA GLY A 756 43.33 -44.88 -42.58
C GLY A 756 43.77 -43.40 -42.59
N ASN A 757 44.21 -42.92 -41.42
CA ASN A 757 45.01 -41.71 -41.20
C ASN A 757 44.44 -40.33 -41.55
N GLY A 758 44.53 -39.43 -40.56
CA GLY A 758 45.18 -38.15 -40.79
C GLY A 758 44.57 -36.93 -40.10
N HIS A 759 44.99 -36.66 -38.86
CA HIS A 759 45.12 -35.33 -38.23
C HIS A 759 43.82 -34.52 -38.01
N ARG A 760 43.59 -33.75 -36.94
CA ARG A 760 44.50 -32.90 -36.16
C ARG A 760 43.75 -32.38 -34.91
N ARG A 761 44.42 -32.44 -33.74
CA ARG A 761 44.51 -31.46 -32.60
C ARG A 761 43.25 -30.81 -31.99
N VAL A 762 42.96 -31.05 -30.68
CA VAL A 762 43.38 -30.25 -29.45
C VAL A 762 42.39 -29.07 -29.22
N THR A 763 41.77 -28.76 -28.07
CA THR A 763 41.83 -29.04 -26.60
C THR A 763 40.52 -28.45 -26.01
N ARG A 764 39.75 -29.05 -25.08
CA ARG A 764 39.86 -29.22 -23.60
C ARG A 764 40.15 -27.94 -22.78
N TRP A 765 39.48 -27.87 -21.62
CA TRP A 765 39.62 -26.99 -20.43
C TRP A 765 38.61 -25.82 -20.41
N GLU A 766 37.90 -25.50 -19.33
CA GLU A 766 37.73 -26.09 -18.00
C GLU A 766 36.54 -25.36 -17.32
N SER A 767 35.87 -26.05 -16.40
CA SER A 767 35.05 -25.47 -15.35
C SER A 767 35.97 -24.87 -14.27
N SER A 768 35.63 -23.70 -13.73
CA SER A 768 36.15 -23.26 -12.44
C SER A 768 35.03 -22.71 -11.58
N ASP A 769 35.06 -23.18 -10.34
CA ASP A 769 34.33 -22.73 -9.17
C ASP A 769 34.57 -21.24 -8.90
N HIS A 770 33.50 -20.55 -8.48
CA HIS A 770 33.53 -19.59 -7.38
C HIS A 770 32.16 -19.47 -6.72
#